data_AF-A0A7R6PHS5-F1
#
_entry.id   AF-A0A7R6PHS5-F1
#
_cell.length_a   1.000
_cell.length_b   1.000
_cell.length_c   1.000
_cell.angle_alpha   90.00
_cell.angle_beta   90.00
_cell.angle_gamma   90.00
#
_symmetry.space_group_name_H-M   'P 1'
#
loop_
_entity.id
_entity.type
_entity.pdbx_description
1 polymer ?
#
loop_
_entity_poly.entity_id
_entity_poly.type
_entity_poly.pdbx_seq_one_letter_code
_entity_poly.pdbx_strand_id
1 'polypeptide(L)'
;MIRIKKVSGFIFCLILTFNLVFALGVNDKIKFLSDTLKKNSYALNLEKPEFSKNTISSNLNSVSLPLIVQKNNLKKFKGIKKGDLVIGYTSPDEKVTLTGEQVIAGNIIVMNSGELTFNNASVVLYGDIFVFDNGKFSVENSTLNIVSKFTYSNGMTVYGSASVNFNSSTINSNGFNWNVGIAENGSWNITDTQFENGVTTALFGNAIATVENSNPLEWVLDENSSLTLRDCPGPFMLWPVFGDGSVVDLTFPDGNHVNNFEISNSVSGIENVSCSLVIENCDNINWGMMVKKGANVTIKDSQMMTTGIMADAEDYWDITGLNNEQYFIDYTLPINQMTIRYVNTRVNVFNVYQYGADEIKLENSVIGELGVLSGTKCSVWKAMIDGTGGYFFTNSNITTTFLLSALFSHAVANEQSIDLFINSTILGGDIVARDDAVILLANTLHDHTLKAFDNAFIVDADLDIPVSESINSVIPIEGTAFIYYGEQSPVRFSTYSLSYSKADDGQNWTKITNEVSNPVENGILGFWNTTGLTPGNYTIKLTLNMNFGDPIEITKNIFLGVEGTTQKTLFIPHIDNSEYWESYLVFDNLSETYKKAKIYLFENGNFLKKIEVNVNPYEQKQVNLEGDSGFVKVGESTSVREFFVSKTEGGIAAFNLKGVSSGKINFLMPLYSADTLTWEGIAFQNVKNLNTNCNLTGYEPLSSTTYQTNVSLIPFGKSVGLVENYFNNVDYSNLSRIEVKSDSLINGIIISGKGNKSLLFTQGVSETEAGKVLIPHIANEWNTWQNFLILDNLTNAAVEINLTLFSNGNKVLDRKVYQIFPNSQIIIKLNDFKNLSPECGYVEVPNNIAVRQAFKSADGGVAEFLLSSDASYNLVLNMPKTESENLNWSGIALMNSSDSDASVTLNAYNNGELVDSVQITIPKNQRAVGVLQDFFSNLESDFIDRVEAISDQPLTGLTISGYNQEILLFSNLEFERQNK
;
A
#
# COMPACT_ATOMS: atom_id res chain seq x y z
N MET A 1 13.38 -30.32 -1.95
CA MET A 1 14.79 -30.20 -1.53
C MET A 1 15.54 -29.29 -2.51
N ILE A 2 15.39 -27.97 -2.42
CA ILE A 2 16.26 -26.94 -3.04
C ILE A 2 16.47 -25.86 -1.97
N ARG A 3 17.74 -25.55 -1.69
CA ARG A 3 18.22 -24.71 -0.59
C ARG A 3 18.00 -23.22 -0.87
N ILE A 4 17.25 -22.54 -0.01
CA ILE A 4 17.39 -21.11 0.28
C ILE A 4 17.63 -20.97 1.79
N LYS A 5 18.89 -21.10 2.21
CA LYS A 5 19.34 -20.76 3.57
C LYS A 5 20.66 -20.02 3.42
N LYS A 6 20.63 -18.67 3.46
CA LYS A 6 21.71 -17.81 3.97
C LYS A 6 21.59 -16.29 3.72
N VAL A 7 20.45 -15.76 3.26
CA VAL A 7 20.31 -14.29 3.05
C VAL A 7 19.45 -13.57 4.11
N SER A 8 18.66 -14.28 4.93
CA SER A 8 17.72 -13.65 5.88
C SER A 8 18.34 -13.09 7.16
N GLY A 9 19.53 -13.54 7.58
CA GLY A 9 20.12 -13.14 8.87
C GLY A 9 20.78 -11.75 8.90
N PHE A 10 21.30 -11.26 7.77
CA PHE A 10 22.13 -10.04 7.75
C PHE A 10 21.30 -8.76 7.50
N ILE A 11 20.19 -8.87 6.75
CA ILE A 11 19.25 -7.77 6.53
C ILE A 11 18.40 -7.50 7.79
N PHE A 12 18.12 -8.53 8.59
CA PHE A 12 17.38 -8.40 9.85
C PHE A 12 18.17 -7.61 10.92
N CYS A 13 19.49 -7.79 11.00
CA CYS A 13 20.34 -7.07 11.98
C CYS A 13 20.51 -5.57 11.68
N LEU A 14 20.46 -5.13 10.42
CA LEU A 14 20.72 -3.72 10.09
C LEU A 14 19.51 -2.81 10.39
N ILE A 15 18.28 -3.32 10.27
CA ILE A 15 17.04 -2.61 10.61
C ILE A 15 16.85 -2.51 12.14
N LEU A 16 17.42 -3.45 12.91
CA LEU A 16 17.25 -3.57 14.36
C LEU A 16 18.04 -2.55 15.20
N THR A 17 19.11 -1.96 14.66
CA THR A 17 20.01 -1.08 15.45
C THR A 17 19.49 0.36 15.57
N PHE A 18 18.64 0.81 14.63
CA PHE A 18 18.09 2.18 14.64
C PHE A 18 16.86 2.37 15.57
N ASN A 19 16.15 1.30 15.93
CA ASN A 19 14.94 1.37 16.78
C ASN A 19 15.20 1.19 18.29
N LEU A 20 16.45 0.92 18.70
CA LEU A 20 16.79 0.50 20.07
C LEU A 20 16.68 1.64 21.12
N VAL A 21 16.76 2.91 20.71
CA VAL A 21 16.75 4.05 21.64
C VAL A 21 15.33 4.43 22.11
N PHE A 22 14.27 3.97 21.44
CA PHE A 22 12.88 4.38 21.72
C PHE A 22 12.09 3.45 22.65
N ALA A 23 12.51 2.19 22.82
CA ALA A 23 11.75 1.19 23.60
C ALA A 23 11.48 1.60 25.06
N LEU A 24 12.31 2.47 25.65
CA LEU A 24 12.21 2.86 27.07
C LEU A 24 11.14 3.94 27.36
N GLY A 25 10.63 4.66 26.35
CA GLY A 25 9.56 5.67 26.51
C GLY A 25 8.18 5.21 26.03
N VAL A 26 8.08 3.98 25.51
CA VAL A 26 6.91 3.43 24.83
C VAL A 26 5.91 2.80 25.82
N ASN A 27 6.38 2.24 26.94
CA ASN A 27 5.50 1.59 27.93
C ASN A 27 4.50 2.56 28.60
N ASP A 28 4.91 3.78 28.96
CA ASP A 28 4.01 4.78 29.57
C ASP A 28 2.95 5.29 28.57
N LYS A 29 3.31 5.42 27.29
CA LYS A 29 2.39 5.83 26.22
C LYS A 29 1.43 4.71 25.81
N ILE A 30 1.88 3.46 25.79
CA ILE A 30 1.02 2.29 25.55
C ILE A 30 0.00 2.15 26.67
N LYS A 31 0.43 2.32 27.93
CA LYS A 31 -0.50 2.32 29.07
C LYS A 31 -1.54 3.43 28.94
N PHE A 32 -1.13 4.65 28.58
CA PHE A 32 -2.07 5.74 28.31
C PHE A 32 -3.05 5.40 27.19
N LEU A 33 -2.59 4.85 26.07
CA LEU A 33 -3.44 4.47 24.94
C LEU A 33 -4.43 3.36 25.30
N SER A 34 -3.98 2.34 26.03
CA SER A 34 -4.84 1.28 26.57
C SER A 34 -5.86 1.84 27.55
N ASP A 35 -5.46 2.71 28.48
CA ASP A 35 -6.35 3.35 29.45
C ASP A 35 -7.38 4.26 28.76
N THR A 36 -6.99 4.99 27.71
CA THR A 36 -7.89 5.75 26.83
C THR A 36 -8.90 4.82 26.17
N LEU A 37 -8.45 3.75 25.51
CA LEU A 37 -9.34 2.80 24.82
C LEU A 37 -10.29 2.09 25.80
N LYS A 38 -9.82 1.73 27.00
CA LYS A 38 -10.66 1.17 28.09
C LYS A 38 -11.68 2.17 28.59
N LYS A 39 -11.26 3.40 28.91
CA LYS A 39 -12.17 4.46 29.33
C LYS A 39 -13.26 4.67 28.28
N ASN A 40 -12.89 4.53 27.01
CA ASN A 40 -13.82 4.65 25.91
C ASN A 40 -14.80 3.46 25.84
N SER A 41 -14.33 2.22 25.88
CA SER A 41 -15.21 1.04 25.86
C SER A 41 -16.15 1.00 27.06
N TYR A 42 -15.72 1.44 28.24
CA TYR A 42 -16.57 1.51 29.44
C TYR A 42 -17.62 2.62 29.40
N ALA A 43 -17.34 3.77 28.79
CA ALA A 43 -18.30 4.86 28.67
C ALA A 43 -19.53 4.46 27.82
N LEU A 44 -19.34 3.58 26.83
CA LEU A 44 -20.41 3.02 26.01
C LEU A 44 -21.38 2.13 26.80
N ASN A 45 -20.93 1.59 27.93
CA ASN A 45 -21.75 0.76 28.82
C ASN A 45 -22.52 1.55 29.90
N LEU A 46 -22.33 2.88 30.00
CA LEU A 46 -22.94 3.72 31.05
C LEU A 46 -24.24 4.42 30.62
N GLU A 47 -24.61 4.42 29.35
CA GLU A 47 -25.94 4.91 28.90
C GLU A 47 -26.93 3.74 28.76
N LYS A 48 -27.40 3.22 29.89
CA LYS A 48 -28.68 2.47 29.89
C LYS A 48 -29.82 3.48 29.82
N PRO A 49 -30.68 3.46 28.79
CA PRO A 49 -31.91 4.23 28.85
C PRO A 49 -32.78 3.65 29.97
N GLU A 50 -33.15 4.47 30.95
CA GLU A 50 -34.25 4.16 31.85
C GLU A 50 -35.53 4.00 31.01
N PHE A 51 -35.85 2.75 30.66
CA PHE A 51 -37.16 2.43 30.12
C PHE A 51 -38.20 2.71 31.20
N SER A 52 -38.87 3.85 31.07
CA SER A 52 -40.05 4.19 31.85
C SER A 52 -41.10 3.09 31.66
N LYS A 53 -41.49 2.46 32.77
CA LYS A 53 -42.64 1.57 32.84
C LYS A 53 -43.88 2.39 32.50
N ASN A 54 -44.48 2.18 31.32
CA ASN A 54 -45.91 2.40 31.14
C ASN A 54 -46.49 1.61 29.95
N THR A 55 -47.52 0.82 30.31
CA THR A 55 -48.70 0.45 29.51
C THR A 55 -48.56 -0.56 28.36
N ILE A 56 -48.72 -1.85 28.66
CA ILE A 56 -49.62 -2.75 27.90
C ILE A 56 -50.29 -3.73 28.89
N SER A 57 -51.58 -3.50 29.16
CA SER A 57 -52.55 -4.50 29.62
C SER A 57 -53.07 -5.23 28.37
N SER A 58 -53.20 -6.56 28.29
CA SER A 58 -54.23 -7.33 28.98
C SER A 58 -54.17 -8.80 28.51
N ASN A 59 -54.69 -9.69 29.37
CA ASN A 59 -55.13 -11.07 29.14
C ASN A 59 -54.09 -12.20 29.08
N LEU A 60 -53.84 -12.81 30.25
CA LEU A 60 -53.93 -14.26 30.46
C LEU A 60 -54.08 -14.56 31.97
N ASN A 61 -55.07 -15.37 32.31
CA ASN A 61 -55.48 -15.69 33.67
C ASN A 61 -54.55 -16.71 34.36
N SER A 62 -54.19 -16.38 35.60
CA SER A 62 -53.83 -17.19 36.78
C SER A 62 -53.61 -18.71 36.66
N VAL A 63 -52.41 -19.16 37.02
CA VAL A 63 -52.17 -20.25 38.01
C VAL A 63 -50.94 -19.84 38.85
N SER A 64 -51.12 -19.74 40.16
CA SER A 64 -50.06 -19.42 41.13
C SER A 64 -49.64 -20.67 41.93
N LEU A 65 -48.39 -21.09 41.82
CA LEU A 65 -47.72 -22.00 42.74
C LEU A 65 -46.26 -21.51 42.96
N PRO A 66 -45.64 -21.83 44.12
CA PRO A 66 -44.64 -20.96 44.76
C PRO A 66 -43.26 -21.07 44.11
N LEU A 67 -42.83 -19.95 43.54
CA LEU A 67 -41.61 -19.75 42.78
C LEU A 67 -40.50 -19.21 43.69
N ILE A 68 -39.86 -20.07 44.50
CA ILE A 68 -38.77 -19.64 45.41
C ILE A 68 -37.45 -20.43 45.27
N VAL A 69 -37.37 -21.54 44.51
CA VAL A 69 -36.08 -22.27 44.35
C VAL A 69 -35.36 -22.08 42.99
N GLN A 70 -36.03 -21.62 41.92
CA GLN A 70 -35.42 -21.55 40.58
C GLN A 70 -34.76 -20.21 40.18
N LYS A 71 -34.79 -19.17 41.02
CA LYS A 71 -34.36 -17.81 40.61
C LYS A 71 -32.85 -17.61 40.45
N ASN A 72 -32.01 -18.52 40.94
CA ASN A 72 -30.55 -18.36 40.88
C ASN A 72 -29.91 -18.92 39.59
N ASN A 73 -30.53 -19.90 38.91
CA ASN A 73 -30.02 -20.40 37.62
C ASN A 73 -30.58 -19.64 36.41
N LEU A 74 -31.76 -19.00 36.53
CA LEU A 74 -32.41 -18.24 35.46
C LEU A 74 -31.78 -16.87 35.13
N LYS A 75 -30.91 -16.32 36.00
CA LYS A 75 -30.18 -15.08 35.66
C LYS A 75 -29.13 -15.28 34.56
N LYS A 76 -28.76 -16.52 34.22
CA LYS A 76 -27.73 -16.84 33.23
C LYS A 76 -28.21 -16.77 31.77
N PHE A 77 -29.51 -16.82 31.48
CA PHE A 77 -30.03 -16.75 30.10
C PHE A 77 -30.88 -15.50 29.86
N LYS A 78 -30.25 -14.34 29.70
CA LYS A 78 -30.90 -13.12 29.18
C LYS A 78 -31.05 -13.10 27.64
N GLY A 79 -30.84 -14.22 26.96
CA GLY A 79 -30.51 -14.24 25.53
C GLY A 79 -31.24 -15.23 24.62
N ILE A 80 -32.38 -15.82 25.02
CA ILE A 80 -33.18 -16.60 24.06
C ILE A 80 -33.70 -15.65 22.98
N LYS A 81 -33.29 -15.87 21.73
CA LYS A 81 -33.64 -15.05 20.57
C LYS A 81 -34.72 -15.72 19.73
N LYS A 82 -35.36 -14.94 18.86
CA LYS A 82 -36.25 -15.48 17.83
C LYS A 82 -35.43 -16.38 16.91
N GLY A 83 -35.84 -17.64 16.77
CA GLY A 83 -35.14 -18.64 15.94
C GLY A 83 -34.48 -19.75 16.75
N ASP A 84 -34.33 -19.58 18.07
CA ASP A 84 -33.79 -20.61 18.95
C ASP A 84 -34.80 -21.78 19.12
N LEU A 85 -34.28 -23.01 19.13
CA LEU A 85 -35.01 -24.22 19.49
C LEU A 85 -34.71 -24.57 20.95
N VAL A 86 -35.70 -24.39 21.83
CA VAL A 86 -35.53 -24.56 23.29
C VAL A 86 -36.37 -25.72 23.80
N ILE A 87 -35.72 -26.73 24.37
CA ILE A 87 -36.32 -27.96 24.91
C ILE A 87 -36.11 -28.03 26.41
N GLY A 88 -37.14 -28.39 27.17
CA GLY A 88 -37.03 -28.58 28.62
C GLY A 88 -37.22 -27.30 29.43
N TYR A 89 -37.53 -26.16 28.80
CA TYR A 89 -37.68 -24.87 29.49
C TYR A 89 -39.03 -24.71 30.20
N THR A 90 -40.13 -24.83 29.46
CA THR A 90 -41.49 -24.70 30.03
C THR A 90 -41.99 -26.02 30.62
N SER A 91 -41.50 -27.14 30.07
CA SER A 91 -41.80 -28.50 30.53
C SER A 91 -40.48 -29.22 30.79
N PRO A 92 -40.02 -29.34 32.05
CA PRO A 92 -38.70 -29.85 32.38
C PRO A 92 -38.34 -31.23 31.80
N ASP A 93 -39.33 -32.09 31.52
CA ASP A 93 -39.15 -33.43 30.97
C ASP A 93 -39.62 -33.54 29.50
N GLU A 94 -39.64 -32.41 28.76
CA GLU A 94 -40.04 -32.36 27.36
C GLU A 94 -39.16 -33.27 26.49
N LYS A 95 -39.78 -34.04 25.59
CA LYS A 95 -39.08 -34.89 24.64
C LYS A 95 -39.49 -34.55 23.22
N VAL A 96 -38.52 -34.23 22.38
CA VAL A 96 -38.72 -33.85 20.98
C VAL A 96 -37.85 -34.74 20.10
N THR A 97 -38.46 -35.33 19.07
CA THR A 97 -37.74 -36.02 18.01
C THR A 97 -38.03 -35.33 16.69
N LEU A 98 -36.97 -34.90 15.98
CA LEU A 98 -37.08 -34.31 14.65
C LEU A 98 -36.48 -35.27 13.61
N THR A 99 -37.16 -35.38 12.48
CA THR A 99 -36.81 -36.27 11.36
C THR A 99 -36.86 -35.48 10.05
N GLY A 100 -36.20 -35.94 8.99
CA GLY A 100 -36.20 -35.25 7.69
C GLY A 100 -35.40 -33.94 7.69
N GLU A 101 -35.70 -33.04 6.76
CA GLU A 101 -34.97 -31.77 6.63
C GLU A 101 -35.39 -30.76 7.71
N GLN A 102 -34.40 -30.19 8.41
CA GLN A 102 -34.60 -29.21 9.47
C GLN A 102 -33.66 -28.01 9.24
N VAL A 103 -34.17 -26.81 9.47
CA VAL A 103 -33.37 -25.58 9.46
C VAL A 103 -33.61 -24.85 10.77
N ILE A 104 -32.56 -24.67 11.55
CA ILE A 104 -32.58 -24.01 12.85
C ILE A 104 -31.79 -22.71 12.71
N ALA A 105 -32.51 -21.59 12.67
CA ALA A 105 -31.93 -20.27 12.42
C ALA A 105 -31.20 -19.66 13.63
N GLY A 106 -31.47 -20.16 14.83
CA GLY A 106 -30.83 -19.74 16.08
C GLY A 106 -30.11 -20.88 16.78
N ASN A 107 -30.03 -20.81 18.10
CA ASN A 107 -29.37 -21.80 18.95
C ASN A 107 -30.27 -23.01 19.22
N ILE A 108 -29.66 -24.15 19.54
CA ILE A 108 -30.32 -25.28 20.20
C ILE A 108 -30.04 -25.16 21.69
N ILE A 109 -31.07 -25.21 22.53
CA ILE A 109 -30.93 -25.16 23.99
C ILE A 109 -31.75 -26.28 24.61
N VAL A 110 -31.08 -27.25 25.24
CA VAL A 110 -31.71 -28.35 25.99
C VAL A 110 -31.34 -28.20 27.46
N MET A 111 -32.31 -28.17 28.36
CA MET A 111 -32.07 -27.93 29.79
C MET A 111 -32.98 -28.76 30.69
N ASN A 112 -32.77 -28.68 32.01
CA ASN A 112 -33.47 -29.50 32.99
C ASN A 112 -33.36 -31.00 32.66
N SER A 113 -34.46 -31.70 32.35
CA SER A 113 -34.48 -33.10 31.93
C SER A 113 -34.97 -33.26 30.48
N GLY A 114 -34.94 -32.17 29.70
CA GLY A 114 -35.41 -32.16 28.32
C GLY A 114 -34.58 -33.06 27.42
N GLU A 115 -35.18 -33.61 26.38
CA GLU A 115 -34.56 -34.53 25.43
C GLU A 115 -34.86 -34.09 24.00
N LEU A 116 -33.80 -33.85 23.21
CA LEU A 116 -33.89 -33.58 21.79
C LEU A 116 -33.15 -34.66 21.01
N THR A 117 -33.85 -35.32 20.08
CA THR A 117 -33.26 -36.33 19.19
C THR A 117 -33.46 -35.93 17.73
N PHE A 118 -32.37 -35.88 16.97
CA PHE A 118 -32.40 -35.91 15.51
C PHE A 118 -32.28 -37.35 15.05
N ASN A 119 -33.28 -37.88 14.35
CA ASN A 119 -33.31 -39.27 13.91
C ASN A 119 -33.66 -39.35 12.43
N ASN A 120 -32.76 -39.87 11.60
CA ASN A 120 -32.90 -39.81 10.14
C ASN A 120 -33.21 -38.39 9.65
N ALA A 121 -32.46 -37.41 10.15
CA ALA A 121 -32.62 -36.00 9.87
C ALA A 121 -31.43 -35.42 9.09
N SER A 122 -31.69 -34.37 8.33
CA SER A 122 -30.67 -33.50 7.75
C SER A 122 -30.89 -32.10 8.29
N VAL A 123 -29.99 -31.65 9.16
CA VAL A 123 -30.16 -30.42 9.93
C VAL A 123 -29.16 -29.38 9.46
N VAL A 124 -29.63 -28.15 9.22
CA VAL A 124 -28.79 -26.97 9.04
C VAL A 124 -28.96 -26.06 10.25
N LEU A 125 -27.87 -25.82 10.98
CA LEU A 125 -27.84 -25.05 12.21
C LEU A 125 -26.99 -23.79 12.03
N TYR A 126 -27.54 -22.62 12.35
CA TYR A 126 -26.86 -21.33 12.26
C TYR A 126 -26.34 -20.79 13.59
N GLY A 127 -26.58 -21.50 14.70
CA GLY A 127 -26.19 -21.07 16.05
C GLY A 127 -25.46 -22.16 16.84
N ASP A 128 -25.35 -21.91 18.14
CA ASP A 128 -24.70 -22.79 19.11
C ASP A 128 -25.63 -23.89 19.61
N ILE A 129 -25.04 -24.93 20.20
CA ILE A 129 -25.75 -25.99 20.93
C ILE A 129 -25.43 -25.88 22.41
N PHE A 130 -26.46 -25.83 23.24
CA PHE A 130 -26.30 -25.79 24.68
C PHE A 130 -27.11 -26.90 25.34
N VAL A 131 -26.47 -27.72 26.18
CA VAL A 131 -27.09 -28.83 26.90
C VAL A 131 -26.74 -28.72 28.38
N PHE A 132 -27.73 -28.48 29.23
CA PHE A 132 -27.54 -28.17 30.66
C PHE A 132 -28.26 -29.16 31.58
N ASP A 133 -27.89 -29.12 32.86
CA ASP A 133 -28.52 -29.87 33.95
C ASP A 133 -28.53 -31.38 33.68
N ASN A 134 -29.67 -32.02 33.44
CA ASN A 134 -29.79 -33.43 33.03
C ASN A 134 -30.30 -33.56 31.59
N GLY A 135 -30.16 -32.50 30.78
CA GLY A 135 -30.63 -32.45 29.40
C GLY A 135 -29.94 -33.47 28.52
N LYS A 136 -30.65 -33.92 27.49
CA LYS A 136 -30.18 -34.94 26.55
C LYS A 136 -30.28 -34.46 25.11
N PHE A 137 -29.18 -34.55 24.37
CA PHE A 137 -29.16 -34.23 22.95
C PHE A 137 -28.57 -35.39 22.15
N SER A 138 -29.34 -35.92 21.21
CA SER A 138 -28.94 -37.08 20.41
C SER A 138 -29.02 -36.78 18.91
N VAL A 139 -28.03 -37.27 18.15
CA VAL A 139 -28.00 -37.23 16.69
C VAL A 139 -27.78 -38.67 16.21
N GLU A 140 -28.81 -39.23 15.59
CA GLU A 140 -28.89 -40.65 15.23
C GLU A 140 -29.19 -40.79 13.74
N ASN A 141 -28.34 -41.51 13.01
CA ASN A 141 -28.52 -41.75 11.57
C ASN A 141 -28.78 -40.45 10.78
N SER A 142 -28.11 -39.36 11.16
CA SER A 142 -28.45 -38.01 10.71
C SER A 142 -27.23 -37.24 10.20
N THR A 143 -27.47 -36.14 9.49
CA THR A 143 -26.45 -35.17 9.13
C THR A 143 -26.71 -33.86 9.85
N LEU A 144 -25.71 -33.31 10.52
CA LEU A 144 -25.76 -32.00 11.17
C LEU A 144 -24.74 -31.06 10.50
N ASN A 145 -25.25 -30.07 9.78
CA ASN A 145 -24.47 -29.03 9.12
C ASN A 145 -24.52 -27.73 9.94
N ILE A 146 -23.41 -27.37 10.57
CA ILE A 146 -23.23 -26.15 11.34
C ILE A 146 -22.69 -25.08 10.41
N VAL A 147 -23.39 -23.95 10.30
CA VAL A 147 -23.01 -22.83 9.42
C VAL A 147 -22.24 -21.80 10.24
N SER A 148 -20.93 -21.98 10.31
CA SER A 148 -19.99 -21.05 10.92
C SER A 148 -19.61 -19.94 9.94
N LYS A 149 -19.34 -18.74 10.46
CA LYS A 149 -18.92 -17.55 9.68
C LYS A 149 -17.41 -17.38 9.63
N PHE A 150 -16.72 -17.95 10.62
CA PHE A 150 -15.27 -18.01 10.76
C PHE A 150 -14.94 -19.12 11.77
N THR A 151 -13.66 -19.45 11.94
CA THR A 151 -13.20 -20.51 12.84
C THR A 151 -13.71 -20.30 14.26
N TYR A 152 -14.34 -21.33 14.85
CA TYR A 152 -14.91 -21.29 16.20
C TYR A 152 -16.05 -20.27 16.41
N SER A 153 -16.71 -19.81 15.34
CA SER A 153 -17.84 -18.88 15.50
C SER A 153 -19.07 -19.51 16.15
N ASN A 154 -19.19 -20.85 16.09
CA ASN A 154 -20.24 -21.64 16.72
C ASN A 154 -19.59 -22.78 17.54
N GLY A 155 -20.32 -23.31 18.52
CA GLY A 155 -19.87 -24.40 19.38
C GLY A 155 -20.99 -25.23 20.01
N MET A 156 -20.60 -26.19 20.84
CA MET A 156 -21.47 -26.93 21.73
C MET A 156 -20.97 -26.81 23.17
N THR A 157 -21.86 -26.51 24.11
CA THR A 157 -21.57 -26.54 25.55
C THR A 157 -22.43 -27.59 26.24
N VAL A 158 -21.81 -28.50 26.96
CA VAL A 158 -22.45 -29.54 27.77
C VAL A 158 -22.03 -29.35 29.22
N TYR A 159 -22.98 -29.13 30.12
CA TYR A 159 -22.68 -28.74 31.50
C TYR A 159 -23.66 -29.37 32.49
N GLY A 160 -23.22 -29.61 33.72
CA GLY A 160 -24.02 -30.29 34.74
C GLY A 160 -23.85 -31.80 34.63
N SER A 161 -24.97 -32.53 34.60
CA SER A 161 -25.06 -33.97 34.35
C SER A 161 -25.67 -34.26 32.96
N ALA A 162 -25.53 -33.31 32.02
CA ALA A 162 -26.09 -33.41 30.68
C ALA A 162 -25.39 -34.49 29.85
N SER A 163 -26.09 -35.07 28.87
CA SER A 163 -25.54 -36.11 28.01
C SER A 163 -25.80 -35.86 26.53
N VAL A 164 -24.76 -35.98 25.72
CA VAL A 164 -24.83 -35.90 24.26
C VAL A 164 -24.49 -37.26 23.65
N ASN A 165 -25.23 -37.67 22.62
CA ASN A 165 -25.00 -38.95 21.94
C ASN A 165 -25.04 -38.79 20.41
N PHE A 166 -23.92 -39.03 19.73
CA PHE A 166 -23.86 -39.08 18.27
C PHE A 166 -23.65 -40.52 17.82
N ASN A 167 -24.56 -41.03 17.00
CA ASN A 167 -24.55 -42.41 16.56
C ASN A 167 -24.83 -42.52 15.06
N SER A 168 -23.95 -43.20 14.32
CA SER A 168 -24.09 -43.45 12.87
C SER A 168 -24.39 -42.18 12.06
N SER A 169 -23.71 -41.08 12.36
CA SER A 169 -24.07 -39.75 11.84
C SER A 169 -22.90 -39.03 11.15
N THR A 170 -23.20 -37.92 10.47
CA THR A 170 -22.20 -37.04 9.85
C THR A 170 -22.33 -35.62 10.40
N ILE A 171 -21.23 -35.05 10.86
CA ILE A 171 -21.15 -33.67 11.36
C ILE A 171 -20.23 -32.85 10.45
N ASN A 172 -20.73 -31.72 9.99
CA ASN A 172 -20.03 -30.81 9.07
C ASN A 172 -20.16 -29.39 9.60
N SER A 173 -19.06 -28.64 9.66
CA SER A 173 -19.03 -27.24 10.10
C SER A 173 -18.52 -26.31 9.00
N ASN A 174 -19.01 -26.56 7.78
CA ASN A 174 -18.83 -25.79 6.54
C ASN A 174 -17.39 -25.33 6.25
N GLY A 175 -16.40 -26.15 6.62
CA GLY A 175 -14.98 -25.87 6.41
C GLY A 175 -14.28 -25.11 7.54
N PHE A 176 -14.98 -24.79 8.63
CA PHE A 176 -14.43 -24.15 9.83
C PHE A 176 -14.30 -25.15 10.98
N ASN A 177 -13.41 -24.87 11.94
CA ASN A 177 -13.36 -25.66 13.17
C ASN A 177 -14.57 -25.35 14.08
N TRP A 178 -15.11 -26.39 14.69
CA TRP A 178 -16.20 -26.33 15.67
C TRP A 178 -15.67 -26.54 17.09
N ASN A 179 -16.14 -25.76 18.07
CA ASN A 179 -15.69 -25.88 19.47
C ASN A 179 -16.70 -26.69 20.28
N VAL A 180 -16.23 -27.61 21.13
CA VAL A 180 -17.07 -28.32 22.10
C VAL A 180 -16.47 -28.21 23.50
N GLY A 181 -17.24 -27.69 24.46
CA GLY A 181 -16.88 -27.67 25.87
C GLY A 181 -17.79 -28.57 26.69
N ILE A 182 -17.21 -29.52 27.45
CA ILE A 182 -17.93 -30.41 28.35
C ILE A 182 -17.35 -30.23 29.76
N ALA A 183 -18.21 -29.92 30.73
CA ALA A 183 -17.77 -29.63 32.09
C ALA A 183 -18.66 -30.31 33.15
N GLU A 184 -18.20 -30.26 34.40
CA GLU A 184 -18.81 -30.94 35.55
C GLU A 184 -18.97 -32.44 35.33
N ASN A 185 -20.17 -33.02 35.33
CA ASN A 185 -20.41 -34.45 35.09
C ASN A 185 -21.02 -34.68 33.69
N GLY A 186 -20.80 -33.76 32.76
CA GLY A 186 -21.29 -33.87 31.39
C GLY A 186 -20.70 -35.08 30.68
N SER A 187 -21.46 -35.65 29.74
CA SER A 187 -21.00 -36.81 28.97
C SER A 187 -21.24 -36.66 27.47
N TRP A 188 -20.32 -37.21 26.66
CA TRP A 188 -20.48 -37.30 25.22
C TRP A 188 -20.06 -38.67 24.70
N ASN A 189 -21.03 -39.39 24.13
CA ASN A 189 -20.79 -40.66 23.45
C ASN A 189 -20.85 -40.44 21.94
N ILE A 190 -19.83 -40.95 21.25
CA ILE A 190 -19.68 -40.85 19.80
C ILE A 190 -19.41 -42.26 19.26
N THR A 191 -20.30 -42.77 18.43
CA THR A 191 -20.17 -44.10 17.83
C THR A 191 -20.48 -44.01 16.34
N ASP A 192 -19.64 -44.64 15.51
CA ASP A 192 -19.83 -44.72 14.06
C ASP A 192 -20.11 -43.34 13.39
N THR A 193 -19.52 -42.27 13.90
CA THR A 193 -19.83 -40.89 13.48
C THR A 193 -18.63 -40.25 12.79
N GLN A 194 -18.89 -39.64 11.64
CA GLN A 194 -17.89 -38.98 10.81
C GLN A 194 -17.95 -37.46 10.98
N PHE A 195 -16.80 -36.85 11.26
CA PHE A 195 -16.60 -35.41 11.27
C PHE A 195 -15.85 -35.01 10.00
N GLU A 196 -16.47 -34.18 9.16
CA GLU A 196 -15.89 -33.73 7.89
C GLU A 196 -14.89 -32.57 8.07
N ASN A 197 -14.97 -31.87 9.20
CA ASN A 197 -14.12 -30.73 9.54
C ASN A 197 -13.58 -30.88 10.97
N GLY A 198 -12.65 -30.00 11.34
CA GLY A 198 -12.03 -30.04 12.67
C GLY A 198 -13.02 -29.75 13.79
N VAL A 199 -12.94 -30.54 14.87
CA VAL A 199 -13.63 -30.28 16.13
C VAL A 199 -12.60 -30.21 17.22
N THR A 200 -12.56 -29.10 17.95
CA THR A 200 -11.74 -28.95 19.16
C THR A 200 -12.65 -29.15 20.36
N THR A 201 -12.36 -30.19 21.15
CA THR A 201 -13.16 -30.56 22.32
C THR A 201 -12.36 -30.36 23.59
N ALA A 202 -12.94 -29.71 24.59
CA ALA A 202 -12.35 -29.58 25.91
C ALA A 202 -13.23 -30.24 26.98
N LEU A 203 -12.60 -31.10 27.79
CA LEU A 203 -13.21 -31.80 28.92
C LEU A 203 -12.68 -31.22 30.23
N PHE A 204 -13.59 -30.78 31.10
CA PHE A 204 -13.31 -30.21 32.41
C PHE A 204 -14.15 -30.90 33.50
N GLY A 205 -13.81 -30.72 34.77
CA GLY A 205 -14.49 -31.35 35.90
C GLY A 205 -14.34 -32.86 35.89
N ASN A 206 -15.45 -33.58 36.07
CA ASN A 206 -15.54 -35.03 35.94
C ASN A 206 -16.15 -35.43 34.58
N ALA A 207 -15.99 -34.60 33.54
CA ALA A 207 -16.59 -34.85 32.23
C ALA A 207 -16.05 -36.14 31.61
N ILE A 208 -16.91 -36.88 30.92
CA ILE A 208 -16.56 -38.17 30.31
C ILE A 208 -16.90 -38.16 28.82
N ALA A 209 -15.96 -38.55 27.98
CA ALA A 209 -16.22 -38.83 26.58
C ALA A 209 -15.79 -40.25 26.19
N THR A 210 -16.62 -40.91 25.39
CA THR A 210 -16.30 -42.19 24.76
C THR A 210 -16.47 -42.06 23.26
N VAL A 211 -15.42 -42.40 22.52
CA VAL A 211 -15.37 -42.32 21.06
C VAL A 211 -15.03 -43.71 20.52
N GLU A 212 -15.91 -44.24 19.68
CA GLU A 212 -15.76 -45.55 19.06
C GLU A 212 -15.96 -45.45 17.55
N ASN A 213 -15.01 -45.99 16.78
CA ASN A 213 -15.05 -46.01 15.30
C ASN A 213 -15.43 -44.64 14.68
N SER A 214 -14.83 -43.56 15.20
CA SER A 214 -15.15 -42.18 14.83
C SER A 214 -13.88 -41.33 14.75
N ASN A 215 -13.96 -40.12 14.18
CA ASN A 215 -12.80 -39.26 13.92
C ASN A 215 -12.93 -37.79 14.41
N PRO A 216 -13.41 -37.51 15.63
CA PRO A 216 -13.39 -36.15 16.17
C PRO A 216 -11.95 -35.68 16.41
N LEU A 217 -11.54 -34.59 15.76
CA LEU A 217 -10.15 -34.19 15.57
C LEU A 217 -9.36 -33.96 16.87
N GLU A 218 -9.76 -33.03 17.74
CA GLU A 218 -8.89 -32.51 18.81
C GLU A 218 -9.53 -32.58 20.19
N TRP A 219 -8.74 -32.95 21.20
CA TRP A 219 -9.19 -33.22 22.57
C TRP A 219 -8.24 -32.65 23.63
N VAL A 220 -8.77 -31.77 24.47
CA VAL A 220 -8.16 -31.21 25.67
C VAL A 220 -8.76 -31.89 26.88
N LEU A 221 -7.91 -32.49 27.73
CA LEU A 221 -8.32 -33.19 28.93
C LEU A 221 -7.74 -32.50 30.15
N ASP A 222 -8.59 -31.83 30.91
CA ASP A 222 -8.21 -31.11 32.12
C ASP A 222 -9.05 -31.59 33.31
N GLU A 223 -8.58 -31.29 34.51
CA GLU A 223 -9.25 -31.69 35.75
C GLU A 223 -9.52 -33.22 35.79
N ASN A 224 -10.52 -33.69 36.54
CA ASN A 224 -10.85 -35.12 36.70
C ASN A 224 -11.55 -35.76 35.48
N SER A 225 -11.32 -35.22 34.28
CA SER A 225 -12.00 -35.66 33.07
C SER A 225 -11.46 -36.99 32.55
N SER A 226 -12.27 -37.69 31.75
CA SER A 226 -11.89 -38.97 31.16
C SER A 226 -12.26 -39.06 29.69
N LEU A 227 -11.32 -39.50 28.86
CA LEU A 227 -11.53 -39.83 27.46
C LEU A 227 -11.19 -41.30 27.20
N THR A 228 -12.06 -41.99 26.48
CA THR A 228 -11.79 -43.33 25.94
C THR A 228 -11.96 -43.32 24.43
N LEU A 229 -10.91 -43.73 23.71
CA LEU A 229 -10.90 -43.91 22.25
C LEU A 229 -10.77 -45.40 21.92
N ARG A 230 -11.67 -45.93 21.08
CA ARG A 230 -11.64 -47.33 20.63
C ARG A 230 -11.82 -47.45 19.13
N ASP A 231 -10.96 -48.22 18.47
CA ASP A 231 -11.10 -48.57 17.05
C ASP A 231 -11.23 -47.34 16.14
N CYS A 232 -10.57 -46.23 16.49
CA CYS A 232 -10.76 -44.95 15.82
C CYS A 232 -9.69 -44.71 14.72
N PRO A 233 -10.10 -44.36 13.48
CA PRO A 233 -9.16 -44.19 12.36
C PRO A 233 -8.36 -42.88 12.36
N GLY A 234 -8.73 -41.93 13.22
CA GLY A 234 -8.14 -40.59 13.28
C GLY A 234 -8.47 -39.71 12.06
N PRO A 235 -7.79 -38.56 11.89
CA PRO A 235 -6.70 -38.07 12.75
C PRO A 235 -7.19 -37.59 14.12
N PHE A 236 -6.32 -37.71 15.14
CA PHE A 236 -6.54 -37.11 16.46
C PHE A 236 -5.42 -36.15 16.84
N MET A 237 -5.74 -35.19 17.70
CA MET A 237 -4.82 -34.31 18.38
C MET A 237 -5.17 -34.33 19.88
N LEU A 238 -4.28 -34.89 20.70
CA LEU A 238 -4.57 -35.13 22.13
C LEU A 238 -3.74 -34.23 23.03
N TRP A 239 -4.39 -33.59 23.99
CA TRP A 239 -3.81 -32.62 24.91
C TRP A 239 -4.17 -32.96 26.36
N PRO A 240 -3.53 -33.98 26.97
CA PRO A 240 -3.58 -34.13 28.42
C PRO A 240 -3.01 -32.87 29.08
N VAL A 241 -3.73 -32.33 30.06
CA VAL A 241 -3.31 -31.17 30.86
C VAL A 241 -2.69 -31.67 32.16
N PHE A 242 -1.46 -31.23 32.43
CA PHE A 242 -0.73 -31.55 33.65
C PHE A 242 -0.74 -30.34 34.59
N GLY A 243 -1.51 -30.45 35.67
CA GLY A 243 -1.74 -29.44 36.69
C GLY A 243 -0.67 -29.39 37.79
N ASP A 244 -0.88 -28.49 38.76
CA ASP A 244 -0.04 -28.36 39.95
C ASP A 244 0.14 -29.70 40.69
N GLY A 245 1.39 -30.01 41.07
CA GLY A 245 1.75 -31.25 41.75
C GLY A 245 1.81 -32.50 40.86
N SER A 246 1.44 -32.40 39.58
CA SER A 246 1.58 -33.51 38.62
C SER A 246 3.07 -33.86 38.43
N VAL A 247 3.42 -35.14 38.54
CA VAL A 247 4.76 -35.65 38.20
C VAL A 247 4.59 -36.67 37.09
N VAL A 248 5.19 -36.39 35.94
CA VAL A 248 5.04 -37.21 34.74
C VAL A 248 6.41 -37.51 34.16
N ASP A 249 6.71 -38.78 33.97
CA ASP A 249 7.89 -39.29 33.24
C ASP A 249 7.42 -40.33 32.22
N LEU A 250 7.25 -39.90 30.96
CA LEU A 250 6.54 -40.69 29.95
C LEU A 250 7.23 -40.70 28.58
N THR A 251 6.90 -41.73 27.79
CA THR A 251 7.21 -41.83 26.37
C THR A 251 5.90 -42.00 25.60
N PHE A 252 5.59 -41.05 24.72
CA PHE A 252 4.47 -41.18 23.79
C PHE A 252 4.86 -42.16 22.66
N PRO A 253 4.01 -43.15 22.32
CA PRO A 253 4.31 -44.08 21.24
C PRO A 253 4.23 -43.40 19.87
N ASP A 254 4.66 -44.09 18.80
CA ASP A 254 4.43 -43.62 17.44
C ASP A 254 2.92 -43.46 17.20
N GLY A 255 2.52 -42.26 16.77
CA GLY A 255 1.13 -41.89 16.52
C GLY A 255 0.50 -42.57 15.31
N ASN A 256 1.30 -43.14 14.40
CA ASN A 256 0.78 -43.81 13.21
C ASN A 256 -0.25 -44.90 13.56
N HIS A 257 0.04 -45.70 14.58
CA HIS A 257 -0.84 -46.73 15.10
C HIS A 257 -0.56 -47.00 16.58
N VAL A 258 -1.60 -46.88 17.41
CA VAL A 258 -1.54 -47.03 18.88
C VAL A 258 -2.45 -48.18 19.30
N ASN A 259 -1.85 -49.34 19.60
CA ASN A 259 -2.58 -50.52 20.07
C ASN A 259 -3.24 -50.31 21.44
N ASN A 260 -2.46 -49.83 22.42
CA ASN A 260 -2.92 -49.53 23.77
C ASN A 260 -2.04 -48.43 24.36
N PHE A 261 -2.65 -47.39 24.91
CA PHE A 261 -1.95 -46.33 25.65
C PHE A 261 -2.86 -45.77 26.74
N GLU A 262 -2.28 -45.49 27.90
CA GLU A 262 -3.01 -44.98 29.06
C GLU A 262 -2.24 -43.85 29.75
N ILE A 263 -2.95 -42.79 30.13
CA ILE A 263 -2.50 -41.80 31.10
C ILE A 263 -3.46 -41.88 32.29
N SER A 264 -2.96 -42.32 33.43
CA SER A 264 -3.69 -42.31 34.70
C SER A 264 -2.71 -42.43 35.87
N ASN A 265 -3.18 -42.13 37.09
CA ASN A 265 -2.41 -42.35 38.32
C ASN A 265 -2.09 -43.82 38.63
N SER A 266 -2.62 -44.77 37.84
CA SER A 266 -2.28 -46.19 37.96
C SER A 266 -1.04 -46.58 37.15
N VAL A 267 -0.59 -45.71 36.24
CA VAL A 267 0.57 -45.93 35.37
C VAL A 267 1.85 -45.50 36.08
N SER A 268 2.86 -46.38 36.10
CA SER A 268 4.17 -46.07 36.71
C SER A 268 4.82 -44.85 36.04
N GLY A 269 5.32 -43.92 36.85
CA GLY A 269 5.92 -42.67 36.37
C GLY A 269 4.92 -41.53 36.17
N ILE A 270 3.64 -41.77 36.45
CA ILE A 270 2.58 -40.76 36.42
C ILE A 270 1.98 -40.65 37.82
N GLU A 271 2.10 -39.48 38.45
CA GLU A 271 1.57 -39.20 39.79
C GLU A 271 0.81 -37.87 39.79
N ASN A 272 -0.30 -37.84 40.54
CA ASN A 272 -1.17 -36.68 40.75
C ASN A 272 -1.70 -36.02 39.46
N VAL A 273 -1.81 -36.76 38.35
CA VAL A 273 -2.53 -36.26 37.17
C VAL A 273 -4.02 -36.26 37.45
N SER A 274 -4.73 -35.22 37.02
CA SER A 274 -6.17 -35.14 37.23
C SER A 274 -6.94 -35.90 36.16
N CYS A 275 -6.49 -35.91 34.91
CA CYS A 275 -7.22 -36.53 33.82
C CYS A 275 -6.91 -38.03 33.62
N SER A 276 -7.82 -38.73 32.92
CA SER A 276 -7.62 -40.09 32.43
C SER A 276 -7.79 -40.18 30.92
N LEU A 277 -6.83 -40.81 30.24
CA LEU A 277 -6.90 -41.07 28.79
C LEU A 277 -6.66 -42.55 28.55
N VAL A 278 -7.57 -43.20 27.82
CA VAL A 278 -7.43 -44.59 27.37
C VAL A 278 -7.59 -44.63 25.86
N ILE A 279 -6.62 -45.25 25.18
CA ILE A 279 -6.62 -45.44 23.73
C ILE A 279 -6.45 -46.92 23.44
N GLU A 280 -7.36 -47.49 22.66
CA GLU A 280 -7.35 -48.89 22.25
C GLU A 280 -7.54 -48.98 20.73
N ASN A 281 -6.52 -49.50 20.03
CA ASN A 281 -6.56 -49.75 18.58
C ASN A 281 -6.93 -48.51 17.72
N CYS A 282 -6.17 -47.42 17.84
CA CYS A 282 -6.42 -46.19 17.08
C CYS A 282 -5.26 -45.82 16.16
N ASP A 283 -5.56 -45.10 15.07
CA ASP A 283 -4.59 -44.63 14.07
C ASP A 283 -4.44 -43.10 14.08
N ASN A 284 -3.33 -42.60 13.53
CA ASN A 284 -3.09 -41.18 13.23
C ASN A 284 -3.24 -40.23 14.45
N ILE A 285 -2.64 -40.60 15.58
CA ILE A 285 -2.62 -39.79 16.81
C ILE A 285 -1.48 -38.77 16.77
N ASN A 286 -1.81 -37.49 16.84
CA ASN A 286 -0.83 -36.43 17.09
C ASN A 286 -0.77 -36.13 18.59
N TRP A 287 0.44 -36.18 19.15
CA TRP A 287 0.67 -35.96 20.58
C TRP A 287 0.91 -34.49 20.90
N GLY A 288 0.02 -33.93 21.71
CA GLY A 288 0.22 -32.68 22.43
C GLY A 288 0.28 -32.92 23.93
N MET A 289 0.55 -31.84 24.66
CA MET A 289 0.33 -31.76 26.10
C MET A 289 0.18 -30.30 26.48
N MET A 290 -0.56 -30.03 27.55
CA MET A 290 -0.56 -28.71 28.18
C MET A 290 0.01 -28.82 29.58
N VAL A 291 0.90 -27.90 29.94
CA VAL A 291 1.57 -27.92 31.24
C VAL A 291 1.24 -26.63 31.98
N LYS A 292 0.72 -26.77 33.19
CA LYS A 292 0.37 -25.67 34.10
C LYS A 292 1.46 -25.45 35.14
N LYS A 293 1.34 -24.35 35.88
CA LYS A 293 2.16 -24.04 37.07
C LYS A 293 2.26 -25.25 38.00
N GLY A 294 3.46 -25.49 38.53
CA GLY A 294 3.72 -26.50 39.55
C GLY A 294 3.89 -27.93 39.04
N ALA A 295 3.64 -28.19 37.75
CA ALA A 295 3.86 -29.51 37.16
C ALA A 295 5.36 -29.81 36.93
N ASN A 296 5.72 -31.09 37.04
CA ASN A 296 7.05 -31.62 36.72
C ASN A 296 6.92 -32.73 35.68
N VAL A 297 7.17 -32.39 34.42
CA VAL A 297 6.96 -33.24 33.25
C VAL A 297 8.29 -33.52 32.55
N THR A 298 8.60 -34.80 32.39
CA THR A 298 9.72 -35.31 31.58
C THR A 298 9.19 -36.17 30.44
N ILE A 299 9.46 -35.77 29.20
CA ILE A 299 9.07 -36.52 28.00
C ILE A 299 10.30 -37.11 27.32
N LYS A 300 10.30 -38.43 27.11
CA LYS A 300 11.46 -39.16 26.58
C LYS A 300 11.14 -39.84 25.25
N ASP A 301 12.12 -39.82 24.35
CA ASP A 301 12.13 -40.61 23.11
C ASP A 301 10.84 -40.47 22.28
N SER A 302 10.24 -39.28 22.26
CA SER A 302 8.92 -39.02 21.68
C SER A 302 8.98 -38.04 20.49
N GLN A 303 7.95 -38.08 19.65
CA GLN A 303 7.65 -37.01 18.69
C GLN A 303 6.38 -36.28 19.12
N MET A 304 6.56 -35.07 19.64
CA MET A 304 5.47 -34.20 20.02
C MET A 304 5.08 -33.34 18.82
N MET A 305 3.81 -33.41 18.43
CA MET A 305 3.25 -32.43 17.50
C MET A 305 3.27 -31.05 18.15
N THR A 306 3.02 -30.95 19.45
CA THR A 306 3.01 -29.65 20.14
C THR A 306 3.25 -29.76 21.64
N THR A 307 3.60 -28.64 22.26
CA THR A 307 3.56 -28.44 23.71
C THR A 307 2.94 -27.09 24.03
N GLY A 308 1.85 -27.12 24.77
CA GLY A 308 1.18 -25.95 25.30
C GLY A 308 1.71 -25.58 26.68
N ILE A 309 2.06 -24.31 26.86
CA ILE A 309 2.37 -23.72 28.16
C ILE A 309 1.11 -22.99 28.60
N MET A 310 0.51 -23.44 29.70
CA MET A 310 -0.72 -22.86 30.24
C MET A 310 -0.40 -22.04 31.48
N ALA A 311 -0.40 -20.73 31.30
CA ALA A 311 -0.09 -19.76 32.34
C ALA A 311 -1.36 -19.38 33.12
N ASP A 312 -1.53 -20.00 34.29
CA ASP A 312 -2.69 -19.82 35.16
C ASP A 312 -2.47 -18.74 36.25
N ALA A 313 -3.55 -18.39 36.95
CA ALA A 313 -3.74 -17.18 37.75
C ALA A 313 -2.69 -16.84 38.83
N GLU A 314 -2.64 -15.53 39.15
CA GLU A 314 -1.88 -14.88 40.24
C GLU A 314 -0.35 -14.78 40.07
N ASP A 315 0.18 -15.01 38.86
CA ASP A 315 1.61 -14.93 38.59
C ASP A 315 1.98 -14.03 37.40
N TYR A 316 3.23 -13.58 37.43
CA TYR A 316 3.94 -13.02 36.28
C TYR A 316 4.70 -14.13 35.55
N TRP A 317 4.52 -14.23 34.22
CA TRP A 317 5.25 -15.19 33.39
C TRP A 317 6.15 -14.47 32.39
N ASP A 318 7.43 -14.82 32.38
CA ASP A 318 8.42 -14.35 31.41
C ASP A 318 8.87 -15.54 30.56
N ILE A 319 8.28 -15.68 29.38
CA ILE A 319 8.50 -16.78 28.46
C ILE A 319 9.39 -16.30 27.33
N THR A 320 10.55 -16.93 27.15
CA THR A 320 11.46 -16.56 26.08
C THR A 320 12.21 -17.74 25.48
N GLY A 321 12.62 -17.61 24.22
CA GLY A 321 13.48 -18.57 23.53
C GLY A 321 12.78 -19.84 23.06
N LEU A 322 11.45 -19.89 23.07
CA LEU A 322 10.71 -21.01 22.47
C LEU A 322 10.87 -20.95 20.95
N ASN A 323 11.12 -22.10 20.34
CA ASN A 323 11.25 -22.19 18.89
C ASN A 323 10.57 -23.47 18.42
N ASN A 324 9.75 -23.37 17.39
CA ASN A 324 9.17 -24.53 16.72
C ASN A 324 10.26 -25.43 16.08
N GLU A 325 9.89 -26.68 15.80
CA GLU A 325 10.67 -27.71 15.11
C GLU A 325 12.02 -28.07 15.77
N GLN A 326 12.09 -28.04 17.09
CA GLN A 326 13.31 -28.33 17.87
C GLN A 326 13.42 -29.80 18.23
N TYR A 327 14.67 -30.29 18.29
CA TYR A 327 15.02 -31.60 18.83
C TYR A 327 15.89 -31.41 20.08
N PHE A 328 15.45 -31.99 21.19
CA PHE A 328 16.10 -31.86 22.49
C PHE A 328 16.76 -33.19 22.88
N ILE A 329 18.07 -33.16 23.11
CA ILE A 329 18.82 -34.34 23.59
C ILE A 329 18.53 -34.57 25.07
N ASP A 330 18.72 -33.53 25.88
CA ASP A 330 18.37 -33.47 27.30
C ASP A 330 18.33 -31.99 27.68
N TYR A 331 17.14 -31.42 27.76
CA TYR A 331 16.95 -29.99 27.97
C TYR A 331 15.71 -29.72 28.81
N THR A 332 15.87 -28.85 29.82
CA THR A 332 14.77 -28.32 30.61
C THR A 332 14.46 -26.91 30.13
N LEU A 333 13.19 -26.65 29.78
CA LEU A 333 12.76 -25.31 29.39
C LEU A 333 12.96 -24.32 30.56
N PRO A 334 13.47 -23.10 30.29
CA PRO A 334 13.78 -22.12 31.32
C PRO A 334 12.52 -21.35 31.77
N ILE A 335 11.50 -22.06 32.26
CA ILE A 335 10.24 -21.49 32.75
C ILE A 335 10.17 -21.71 34.25
N ASN A 336 10.24 -20.65 35.06
CA ASN A 336 10.44 -20.78 36.51
C ASN A 336 9.27 -21.43 37.26
N GLN A 337 8.08 -21.38 36.70
CA GLN A 337 6.82 -21.81 37.31
C GLN A 337 6.55 -23.31 37.17
N MET A 338 7.30 -24.03 36.35
CA MET A 338 7.10 -25.46 36.05
C MET A 338 8.42 -26.13 35.67
N THR A 339 8.45 -27.46 35.61
CA THR A 339 9.57 -28.19 35.01
C THR A 339 9.07 -28.94 33.79
N ILE A 340 9.54 -28.56 32.60
CA ILE A 340 9.36 -29.33 31.36
C ILE A 340 10.75 -29.76 30.90
N ARG A 341 11.01 -31.06 30.93
CA ARG A 341 12.27 -31.66 30.47
C ARG A 341 12.01 -32.57 29.28
N TYR A 342 12.80 -32.40 28.23
CA TYR A 342 12.79 -33.27 27.06
C TYR A 342 14.07 -34.06 27.00
N VAL A 343 13.97 -35.37 26.76
CA VAL A 343 15.13 -36.26 26.54
C VAL A 343 14.95 -37.02 25.23
N ASN A 344 15.83 -36.81 24.26
CA ASN A 344 15.74 -37.35 22.89
C ASN A 344 14.38 -37.11 22.21
N THR A 345 13.73 -35.98 22.49
CA THR A 345 12.36 -35.69 22.06
C THR A 345 12.35 -34.55 21.05
N ARG A 346 11.52 -34.68 20.00
CA ARG A 346 11.23 -33.60 19.05
C ARG A 346 9.95 -32.89 19.46
N VAL A 347 9.94 -31.56 19.41
CA VAL A 347 8.74 -30.74 19.57
C VAL A 347 8.57 -29.92 18.30
N ASN A 348 7.49 -30.18 17.56
CA ASN A 348 7.20 -29.46 16.32
C ASN A 348 6.67 -28.06 16.61
N VAL A 349 5.75 -27.92 17.56
CA VAL A 349 5.09 -26.64 17.85
C VAL A 349 5.10 -26.33 19.35
N PHE A 350 5.31 -25.07 19.71
CA PHE A 350 5.00 -24.55 21.04
C PHE A 350 3.77 -23.67 20.97
N ASN A 351 2.83 -23.86 21.89
CA ASN A 351 1.67 -22.99 22.04
C ASN A 351 1.71 -22.35 23.43
N VAL A 352 1.19 -21.12 23.55
CA VAL A 352 1.10 -20.43 24.84
C VAL A 352 -0.36 -20.05 25.05
N TYR A 353 -0.92 -20.54 26.15
CA TYR A 353 -2.28 -20.22 26.55
C TYR A 353 -2.25 -19.57 27.90
N GLN A 354 -3.19 -18.67 28.10
CA GLN A 354 -3.35 -17.99 29.35
C GLN A 354 -4.77 -18.03 29.88
N TYR A 355 -4.87 -18.43 31.14
CA TYR A 355 -6.11 -18.42 31.89
C TYR A 355 -5.92 -17.72 33.25
N GLY A 356 -6.09 -16.41 33.26
CA GLY A 356 -6.26 -15.62 34.48
C GLY A 356 -4.98 -15.15 35.19
N ALA A 357 -3.79 -15.31 34.61
CA ALA A 357 -2.55 -14.72 35.17
C ALA A 357 -2.57 -13.18 35.12
N ASP A 358 -1.82 -12.54 36.02
CA ASP A 358 -1.82 -11.07 36.11
C ASP A 358 -1.16 -10.44 34.88
N GLU A 359 -0.03 -11.02 34.45
CA GLU A 359 0.75 -10.53 33.31
C GLU A 359 1.59 -11.64 32.67
N ILE A 360 1.61 -11.67 31.33
CA ILE A 360 2.51 -12.51 30.54
C ILE A 360 3.38 -11.63 29.65
N LYS A 361 4.66 -11.97 29.62
CA LYS A 361 5.64 -11.44 28.69
C LYS A 361 6.18 -12.58 27.84
N LEU A 362 5.98 -12.48 26.52
CA LEU A 362 6.48 -13.43 25.53
C LEU A 362 7.52 -12.73 24.65
N GLU A 363 8.77 -13.16 24.70
CA GLU A 363 9.85 -12.52 23.92
C GLU A 363 10.72 -13.49 23.12
N ASN A 364 11.23 -13.03 21.97
CA ASN A 364 12.24 -13.73 21.18
C ASN A 364 11.89 -15.21 20.93
N SER A 365 10.64 -15.47 20.58
CA SER A 365 10.08 -16.82 20.45
C SER A 365 9.38 -17.02 19.11
N VAL A 366 9.36 -18.24 18.59
CA VAL A 366 8.55 -18.69 17.47
C VAL A 366 7.62 -19.76 17.99
N ILE A 367 6.33 -19.45 18.04
CA ILE A 367 5.26 -20.31 18.58
C ILE A 367 4.15 -20.48 17.54
N GLY A 368 3.37 -21.56 17.65
CA GLY A 368 2.26 -21.86 16.75
C GLY A 368 0.97 -21.12 17.07
N GLU A 369 0.68 -20.94 18.35
CA GLU A 369 -0.58 -20.37 18.83
C GLU A 369 -0.39 -19.53 20.10
N LEU A 370 -1.15 -18.44 20.22
CA LEU A 370 -1.26 -17.64 21.44
C LEU A 370 -2.72 -17.37 21.78
N GLY A 371 -3.19 -17.90 22.92
CA GLY A 371 -4.51 -17.63 23.46
C GLY A 371 -4.43 -16.82 24.76
N VAL A 372 -5.10 -15.66 24.84
CA VAL A 372 -5.09 -14.80 26.03
C VAL A 372 -6.50 -14.61 26.57
N LEU A 373 -6.78 -15.15 27.76
CA LEU A 373 -8.11 -15.12 28.37
C LEU A 373 -8.10 -14.54 29.80
N SER A 374 -9.30 -14.19 30.28
CA SER A 374 -9.64 -14.00 31.70
C SER A 374 -8.94 -12.85 32.45
N GLY A 375 -8.83 -11.67 31.85
CA GLY A 375 -8.47 -10.43 32.58
C GLY A 375 -7.00 -10.00 32.55
N THR A 376 -6.18 -10.65 31.73
CA THR A 376 -4.72 -10.46 31.70
C THR A 376 -4.24 -9.26 30.88
N LYS A 377 -3.06 -8.73 31.25
CA LYS A 377 -2.13 -8.01 30.35
C LYS A 377 -1.07 -8.92 29.69
N CYS A 378 -1.09 -9.03 28.37
CA CYS A 378 -0.10 -9.80 27.62
C CYS A 378 0.80 -8.86 26.80
N SER A 379 2.12 -9.02 26.88
CA SER A 379 3.10 -8.28 26.08
C SER A 379 3.91 -9.26 25.22
N VAL A 380 3.87 -9.07 23.90
CA VAL A 380 4.54 -9.92 22.92
C VAL A 380 5.58 -9.09 22.16
N TRP A 381 6.86 -9.39 22.39
CA TRP A 381 7.96 -8.58 21.90
C TRP A 381 8.95 -9.39 21.07
N LYS A 382 9.17 -8.99 19.81
CA LYS A 382 10.09 -9.71 18.89
C LYS A 382 9.79 -11.20 18.81
N ALA A 383 8.52 -11.56 18.81
CA ALA A 383 8.08 -12.94 18.69
C ALA A 383 7.31 -13.15 17.37
N MET A 384 7.24 -14.41 16.96
CA MET A 384 6.48 -14.85 15.80
C MET A 384 5.42 -15.85 16.24
N ILE A 385 4.18 -15.60 15.86
CA ILE A 385 3.09 -16.59 15.93
C ILE A 385 2.90 -17.09 14.50
N ASP A 386 3.40 -18.28 14.19
CA ASP A 386 3.50 -18.76 12.81
C ASP A 386 2.25 -19.51 12.31
N GLY A 387 1.26 -19.71 13.19
CA GLY A 387 -0.01 -20.36 12.88
C GLY A 387 0.04 -21.88 12.78
N THR A 388 1.21 -22.51 12.98
CA THR A 388 1.34 -23.97 12.93
C THR A 388 0.58 -24.69 14.03
N GLY A 389 0.29 -23.99 15.12
CA GLY A 389 -0.44 -24.51 16.27
C GLY A 389 -1.88 -24.03 16.38
N GLY A 390 -2.34 -23.12 15.52
CA GLY A 390 -3.64 -22.48 15.62
C GLY A 390 -3.61 -21.01 15.23
N TYR A 391 -4.24 -20.15 16.04
CA TYR A 391 -4.40 -18.73 15.76
C TYR A 391 -4.17 -17.86 16.99
N PHE A 392 -3.99 -16.56 16.78
CA PHE A 392 -3.98 -15.62 17.89
C PHE A 392 -5.42 -15.29 18.27
N PHE A 393 -5.76 -15.44 19.55
CA PHE A 393 -7.06 -15.04 20.04
C PHE A 393 -7.04 -14.46 21.44
N THR A 394 -8.01 -13.57 21.65
CA THR A 394 -8.25 -12.97 22.93
C THR A 394 -9.71 -13.01 23.32
N ASN A 395 -9.95 -13.13 24.62
CA ASN A 395 -11.29 -13.18 25.17
C ASN A 395 -11.37 -12.48 26.54
N SER A 396 -12.53 -11.87 26.81
CA SER A 396 -12.82 -11.08 28.02
C SER A 396 -12.06 -9.76 28.11
N ASN A 397 -12.05 -9.15 29.30
CA ASN A 397 -11.47 -7.82 29.56
C ASN A 397 -9.92 -7.88 29.65
N ILE A 398 -9.27 -8.11 28.52
CA ILE A 398 -7.81 -8.28 28.43
C ILE A 398 -7.16 -7.13 27.65
N THR A 399 -5.84 -6.99 27.80
CA THR A 399 -5.05 -6.14 26.90
C THR A 399 -3.82 -6.88 26.41
N THR A 400 -3.71 -7.06 25.10
CA THR A 400 -2.52 -7.63 24.46
C THR A 400 -1.77 -6.56 23.70
N THR A 401 -0.45 -6.55 23.79
CA THR A 401 0.39 -5.62 23.03
C THR A 401 1.48 -6.37 22.29
N PHE A 402 1.44 -6.28 20.96
CA PHE A 402 2.49 -6.75 20.06
C PHE A 402 3.40 -5.60 19.67
N LEU A 403 4.70 -5.80 19.84
CA LEU A 403 5.70 -4.83 19.45
C LEU A 403 6.85 -5.50 18.72
N LEU A 404 7.07 -5.06 17.47
CA LEU A 404 8.09 -5.62 16.57
C LEU A 404 7.91 -7.14 16.38
N SER A 405 6.65 -7.60 16.35
CA SER A 405 6.28 -9.01 16.29
C SER A 405 5.61 -9.34 14.96
N ALA A 406 5.57 -10.63 14.62
CA ALA A 406 4.97 -11.12 13.37
C ALA A 406 3.90 -12.18 13.64
N LEU A 407 2.76 -12.08 12.97
CA LEU A 407 1.69 -13.09 12.96
C LEU A 407 1.53 -13.62 11.54
N PHE A 408 1.47 -14.94 11.39
CA PHE A 408 1.13 -15.65 10.16
C PHE A 408 -0.15 -16.49 10.32
N SER A 409 -1.01 -16.06 11.24
CA SER A 409 -2.26 -16.71 11.61
C SER A 409 -3.37 -15.70 11.79
N HIS A 410 -4.63 -16.16 11.81
CA HIS A 410 -5.77 -15.32 12.18
C HIS A 410 -5.51 -14.60 13.52
N ALA A 411 -6.04 -13.38 13.63
CA ALA A 411 -6.05 -12.57 14.84
C ALA A 411 -7.50 -12.26 15.21
N VAL A 412 -7.99 -12.83 16.31
CA VAL A 412 -9.40 -12.73 16.71
C VAL A 412 -9.54 -12.15 18.11
N ALA A 413 -10.11 -10.94 18.19
CA ALA A 413 -10.41 -10.25 19.44
C ALA A 413 -11.92 -10.36 19.76
N ASN A 414 -12.27 -10.90 20.93
CA ASN A 414 -13.66 -11.10 21.36
C ASN A 414 -13.99 -10.35 22.67
N GLU A 415 -15.28 -10.26 23.01
CA GLU A 415 -15.79 -9.63 24.23
C GLU A 415 -15.24 -8.21 24.45
N GLN A 416 -14.50 -7.94 25.53
CA GLN A 416 -13.99 -6.62 25.91
C GLN A 416 -12.47 -6.51 25.74
N SER A 417 -11.90 -7.29 24.82
CA SER A 417 -10.47 -7.36 24.60
C SER A 417 -9.94 -6.13 23.87
N ILE A 418 -8.68 -5.80 24.14
CA ILE A 418 -7.95 -4.72 23.46
C ILE A 418 -6.62 -5.27 22.98
N ASP A 419 -6.47 -5.36 21.66
CA ASP A 419 -5.26 -5.86 21.03
C ASP A 419 -4.54 -4.75 20.27
N LEU A 420 -3.30 -4.47 20.67
CA LEU A 420 -2.49 -3.39 20.14
C LEU A 420 -1.34 -3.99 19.32
N PHE A 421 -1.32 -3.77 18.02
CA PHE A 421 -0.23 -4.16 17.13
C PHE A 421 0.57 -2.92 16.72
N ILE A 422 1.78 -2.80 17.25
CA ILE A 422 2.61 -1.60 17.08
C ILE A 422 3.89 -1.97 16.35
N ASN A 423 4.17 -1.33 15.21
CA ASN A 423 5.31 -1.63 14.35
C ASN A 423 5.47 -3.15 14.10
N SER A 424 4.34 -3.82 13.88
CA SER A 424 4.26 -5.28 13.78
C SER A 424 3.85 -5.70 12.37
N THR A 425 3.67 -6.98 12.15
CA THR A 425 3.33 -7.52 10.83
C THR A 425 2.33 -8.67 10.98
N ILE A 426 1.25 -8.65 10.21
CA ILE A 426 0.23 -9.71 10.18
C ILE A 426 0.05 -10.13 8.73
N LEU A 427 0.63 -11.27 8.33
CA LEU A 427 0.67 -11.73 6.94
C LEU A 427 -0.13 -13.00 6.68
N GLY A 428 -0.87 -13.50 7.68
CA GLY A 428 -1.72 -14.66 7.53
C GLY A 428 -3.07 -14.47 8.21
N GLY A 429 -4.14 -14.95 7.58
CA GLY A 429 -5.48 -15.04 8.16
C GLY A 429 -6.21 -13.71 8.31
N ASP A 430 -7.52 -13.81 8.57
CA ASP A 430 -8.38 -12.66 8.87
C ASP A 430 -8.00 -11.98 10.20
N ILE A 431 -8.20 -10.66 10.26
CA ILE A 431 -8.13 -9.85 11.48
C ILE A 431 -9.56 -9.47 11.87
N VAL A 432 -10.03 -10.00 12.99
CA VAL A 432 -11.44 -9.97 13.38
C VAL A 432 -11.62 -9.39 14.78
N ALA A 433 -12.49 -8.40 14.92
CA ALA A 433 -12.94 -7.86 16.21
C ALA A 433 -14.45 -8.08 16.37
N ARG A 434 -14.89 -8.57 17.54
CA ARG A 434 -16.30 -8.89 17.86
C ARG A 434 -16.76 -8.36 19.20
N ASP A 435 -18.06 -8.39 19.42
CA ASP A 435 -18.71 -7.91 20.64
C ASP A 435 -18.34 -6.46 20.95
N ASP A 436 -17.56 -6.18 21.99
CA ASP A 436 -17.07 -4.85 22.39
C ASP A 436 -15.53 -4.71 22.18
N ALA A 437 -14.91 -5.60 21.39
CA ALA A 437 -13.47 -5.69 21.26
C ALA A 437 -12.88 -4.54 20.43
N VAL A 438 -11.61 -4.24 20.68
CA VAL A 438 -10.85 -3.20 19.98
C VAL A 438 -9.53 -3.76 19.48
N ILE A 439 -9.27 -3.57 18.18
CA ILE A 439 -7.93 -3.80 17.62
C ILE A 439 -7.36 -2.47 17.15
N LEU A 440 -6.11 -2.19 17.50
CA LEU A 440 -5.33 -1.08 16.95
C LEU A 440 -4.17 -1.63 16.13
N LEU A 441 -4.11 -1.26 14.86
CA LEU A 441 -2.97 -1.47 13.97
C LEU A 441 -2.24 -0.14 13.83
N ALA A 442 -1.11 0.02 14.53
CA ALA A 442 -0.29 1.23 14.54
C ALA A 442 1.05 0.98 13.85
N ASN A 443 1.25 1.53 12.65
CA ASN A 443 2.36 1.21 11.76
C ASN A 443 2.54 -0.31 11.56
N THR A 444 1.43 -1.04 11.42
CA THR A 444 1.45 -2.50 11.30
C THR A 444 1.16 -2.89 9.87
N LEU A 445 2.08 -3.65 9.27
CA LEU A 445 1.90 -4.18 7.91
C LEU A 445 0.89 -5.32 7.93
N HIS A 446 -0.13 -5.25 7.10
CA HIS A 446 -1.11 -6.32 6.89
C HIS A 446 -1.58 -6.37 5.44
N ASP A 447 -2.01 -7.54 4.97
CA ASP A 447 -2.52 -7.79 3.61
C ASP A 447 -3.88 -8.53 3.59
N HIS A 448 -4.53 -8.67 4.74
CA HIS A 448 -5.78 -9.42 4.91
C HIS A 448 -6.98 -8.53 5.19
N THR A 449 -8.18 -9.10 5.08
CA THR A 449 -9.43 -8.37 5.30
C THR A 449 -9.63 -8.08 6.79
N LEU A 450 -9.82 -6.81 7.12
CA LEU A 450 -10.21 -6.33 8.45
C LEU A 450 -11.73 -6.45 8.62
N LYS A 451 -12.20 -7.13 9.69
CA LYS A 451 -13.62 -7.34 9.95
C LYS A 451 -13.97 -6.96 11.38
N ALA A 452 -14.83 -5.95 11.53
CA ALA A 452 -15.41 -5.58 12.82
C ALA A 452 -16.91 -5.95 12.85
N PHE A 453 -17.35 -6.60 13.92
CA PHE A 453 -18.75 -7.00 14.13
C PHE A 453 -19.34 -6.35 15.38
N ASP A 454 -20.66 -6.35 15.50
CA ASP A 454 -21.38 -5.91 16.70
C ASP A 454 -20.98 -4.47 17.13
N ASN A 455 -20.50 -4.27 18.37
CA ASN A 455 -20.02 -2.97 18.85
C ASN A 455 -18.51 -2.76 18.61
N ALA A 456 -17.80 -3.77 18.14
CA ALA A 456 -16.36 -3.77 17.98
C ALA A 456 -15.90 -2.81 16.89
N PHE A 457 -14.62 -2.44 16.95
CA PHE A 457 -13.98 -1.64 15.91
C PHE A 457 -12.48 -1.94 15.81
N ILE A 458 -11.93 -1.71 14.62
CA ILE A 458 -10.52 -1.82 14.29
C ILE A 458 -10.06 -0.45 13.84
N VAL A 459 -9.05 0.11 14.51
CA VAL A 459 -8.37 1.32 14.06
C VAL A 459 -7.15 0.91 13.26
N ASP A 460 -7.10 1.35 12.01
CA ASP A 460 -5.93 1.19 11.16
C ASP A 460 -5.26 2.55 10.95
N ALA A 461 -4.07 2.69 11.50
CA ALA A 461 -3.27 3.89 11.46
C ALA A 461 -1.85 3.51 11.01
N ASP A 462 -1.47 3.93 9.81
CA ASP A 462 -0.17 3.62 9.24
C ASP A 462 0.42 4.84 8.52
N LEU A 463 1.74 4.97 8.60
CA LEU A 463 2.53 5.91 7.81
C LEU A 463 3.45 5.11 6.89
N ASP A 464 3.17 5.06 5.60
CA ASP A 464 4.06 4.50 4.58
C ASP A 464 4.92 5.60 3.94
N ILE A 465 5.84 6.15 4.73
CA ILE A 465 6.83 7.12 4.25
C ILE A 465 8.18 6.44 3.95
N PRO A 466 8.91 6.90 2.92
CA PRO A 466 10.27 6.46 2.67
C PRO A 466 11.20 6.86 3.83
N VAL A 467 12.29 6.12 4.00
CA VAL A 467 13.30 6.40 5.04
C VAL A 467 14.06 7.71 4.80
N SER A 468 14.10 8.20 3.56
CA SER A 468 14.78 9.43 3.19
C SER A 468 14.16 10.14 1.98
N GLU A 469 14.18 11.47 1.98
CA GLU A 469 13.72 12.35 0.89
C GLU A 469 14.57 13.63 0.81
N SER A 470 14.33 14.49 -0.18
CA SER A 470 15.05 15.76 -0.36
C SER A 470 14.36 16.93 0.35
N ILE A 471 15.15 17.87 0.88
CA ILE A 471 14.67 19.23 1.20
C ILE A 471 14.17 19.94 -0.08
N ASN A 472 13.42 21.03 0.08
CA ASN A 472 12.89 21.83 -1.04
C ASN A 472 12.00 21.06 -2.03
N SER A 473 11.40 19.96 -1.58
CA SER A 473 10.53 19.11 -2.37
C SER A 473 9.10 19.10 -1.82
N VAL A 474 8.20 18.42 -2.53
CA VAL A 474 6.87 18.07 -2.05
C VAL A 474 6.81 16.55 -1.93
N ILE A 475 6.66 16.06 -0.72
CA ILE A 475 6.68 14.63 -0.39
C ILE A 475 5.24 14.17 -0.16
N PRO A 476 4.70 13.24 -0.97
CA PRO A 476 3.44 12.58 -0.65
C PRO A 476 3.66 11.68 0.57
N ILE A 477 2.85 11.88 1.61
CA ILE A 477 2.79 11.04 2.79
C ILE A 477 1.74 9.97 2.50
N GLU A 478 2.19 8.75 2.22
CA GLU A 478 1.31 7.60 1.98
C GLU A 478 1.01 6.89 3.32
N GLY A 479 -0.10 6.16 3.41
CA GLY A 479 -0.50 5.42 4.60
C GLY A 479 -2.01 5.22 4.75
N THR A 480 -2.43 4.89 5.97
CA THR A 480 -3.83 4.62 6.33
C THR A 480 -4.25 5.44 7.55
N ALA A 481 -5.43 6.02 7.47
CA ALA A 481 -6.15 6.66 8.56
C ALA A 481 -7.63 6.27 8.45
N PHE A 482 -7.95 5.07 8.93
CA PHE A 482 -9.25 4.43 8.72
C PHE A 482 -9.75 3.71 9.98
N ILE A 483 -11.08 3.57 10.11
CA ILE A 483 -11.70 2.78 11.18
C ILE A 483 -12.74 1.84 10.57
N TYR A 484 -12.56 0.55 10.80
CA TYR A 484 -13.57 -0.47 10.54
C TYR A 484 -14.41 -0.61 11.80
N TYR A 485 -15.73 -0.64 11.68
CA TYR A 485 -16.61 -0.70 12.83
C TYR A 485 -17.78 -1.63 12.55
N GLY A 486 -18.22 -2.35 13.59
CA GLY A 486 -19.42 -3.17 13.54
C GLY A 486 -20.69 -2.31 13.40
N GLU A 487 -21.78 -2.93 12.95
CA GLU A 487 -23.05 -2.25 12.69
C GLU A 487 -23.61 -1.50 13.91
N GLN A 488 -23.36 -2.03 15.12
CA GLN A 488 -23.85 -1.48 16.38
C GLN A 488 -22.82 -0.58 17.08
N SER A 489 -21.58 -0.58 16.59
CA SER A 489 -20.52 0.25 17.17
C SER A 489 -20.95 1.72 17.14
N PRO A 490 -20.75 2.48 18.22
CA PRO A 490 -20.97 3.93 18.24
C PRO A 490 -19.73 4.72 17.78
N VAL A 491 -18.58 4.07 17.62
CA VAL A 491 -17.31 4.70 17.25
C VAL A 491 -17.27 4.95 15.74
N ARG A 492 -16.95 6.17 15.34
CA ARG A 492 -16.82 6.58 13.94
C ARG A 492 -15.53 7.36 13.75
N PHE A 493 -14.94 7.22 12.57
CA PHE A 493 -13.91 8.13 12.10
C PHE A 493 -14.43 9.57 12.13
N SER A 494 -13.64 10.51 12.65
CA SER A 494 -13.98 11.94 12.66
C SER A 494 -13.05 12.72 11.74
N THR A 495 -11.77 12.82 12.09
CA THR A 495 -10.76 13.52 11.28
C THR A 495 -9.39 12.89 11.45
N TYR A 496 -8.47 13.16 10.54
CA TYR A 496 -7.04 12.98 10.82
C TYR A 496 -6.27 14.26 10.52
N SER A 497 -5.06 14.40 11.05
CA SER A 497 -4.12 15.43 10.64
C SER A 497 -2.69 14.91 10.64
N LEU A 498 -1.86 15.50 9.79
CA LEU A 498 -0.44 15.22 9.71
C LEU A 498 0.34 16.41 10.26
N SER A 499 1.41 16.12 11.01
CA SER A 499 2.36 17.12 11.48
C SER A 499 3.79 16.59 11.42
N TYR A 500 4.77 17.48 11.47
CA TYR A 500 6.18 17.11 11.55
C TYR A 500 6.88 17.88 12.66
N SER A 501 7.94 17.27 13.20
CA SER A 501 8.89 17.92 14.08
C SER A 501 10.31 17.52 13.68
N LYS A 502 11.29 18.36 13.98
CA LYS A 502 12.69 17.93 13.89
C LYS A 502 12.92 16.90 15.00
N ALA A 503 13.63 15.81 14.70
CA ALA A 503 13.68 14.65 15.61
C ALA A 503 14.30 14.96 17.00
N ASP A 504 15.07 16.04 17.12
CA ASP A 504 15.69 16.55 18.35
C ASP A 504 14.80 17.53 19.16
N ASP A 505 13.72 18.07 18.57
CA ASP A 505 12.81 19.00 19.23
C ASP A 505 11.69 18.23 19.96
N GLY A 506 10.95 17.38 19.24
CA GLY A 506 9.91 16.49 19.78
C GLY A 506 8.71 17.17 20.45
N GLN A 507 8.76 18.49 20.71
CA GLN A 507 7.69 19.25 21.36
C GLN A 507 6.99 20.20 20.39
N ASN A 508 7.72 20.82 19.47
CA ASN A 508 7.14 21.72 18.48
C ASN A 508 6.74 20.94 17.21
N TRP A 509 5.43 20.80 17.01
CA TRP A 509 4.85 20.14 15.83
C TRP A 509 4.29 21.16 14.85
N THR A 510 4.78 21.14 13.61
CA THR A 510 4.27 21.96 12.51
C THR A 510 3.29 21.15 11.68
N LYS A 511 2.09 21.69 11.41
CA LYS A 511 1.07 20.99 10.61
C LYS A 511 1.51 20.83 9.15
N ILE A 512 1.31 19.62 8.63
CA ILE A 512 1.38 19.30 7.19
C ILE A 512 0.00 19.46 6.57
N THR A 513 -1.03 18.95 7.26
CA THR A 513 -2.43 19.09 6.87
C THR A 513 -3.24 19.75 7.99
N ASN A 514 -4.35 20.39 7.61
CA ASN A 514 -5.44 20.67 8.55
C ASN A 514 -6.17 19.36 8.90
N GLU A 515 -7.22 19.45 9.70
CA GLU A 515 -8.09 18.30 9.94
C GLU A 515 -8.77 17.87 8.63
N VAL A 516 -8.57 16.62 8.26
CA VAL A 516 -9.15 15.98 7.07
C VAL A 516 -10.25 15.04 7.52
N SER A 517 -11.49 15.25 7.06
CA SER A 517 -12.67 14.48 7.45
C SER A 517 -12.95 13.25 6.57
N ASN A 518 -12.23 13.10 5.45
CA ASN A 518 -12.35 11.93 4.59
C ASN A 518 -11.31 10.89 5.02
N PRO A 519 -11.72 9.69 5.47
CA PRO A 519 -10.78 8.66 5.84
C PRO A 519 -10.02 8.17 4.60
N VAL A 520 -8.81 7.66 4.81
CA VAL A 520 -7.92 7.19 3.74
C VAL A 520 -7.44 5.79 4.08
N GLU A 521 -7.58 4.86 3.15
CA GLU A 521 -7.10 3.48 3.27
C GLU A 521 -6.04 3.24 2.19
N ASN A 522 -4.82 2.88 2.59
CA ASN A 522 -3.69 2.59 1.70
C ASN A 522 -3.46 3.66 0.61
N GLY A 523 -3.52 4.94 0.99
CA GLY A 523 -3.58 6.07 0.07
C GLY A 523 -2.68 7.23 0.48
N ILE A 524 -2.93 8.41 -0.09
CA ILE A 524 -2.19 9.63 0.28
C ILE A 524 -2.91 10.34 1.42
N LEU A 525 -2.23 10.44 2.56
CA LEU A 525 -2.69 11.18 3.73
C LEU A 525 -2.41 12.69 3.61
N GLY A 526 -1.42 13.09 2.81
CA GLY A 526 -1.17 14.50 2.53
C GLY A 526 0.13 14.77 1.81
N PHE A 527 0.43 16.04 1.57
CA PHE A 527 1.65 16.47 0.89
C PHE A 527 2.50 17.35 1.82
N TRP A 528 3.69 16.88 2.16
CA TRP A 528 4.65 17.59 2.99
C TRP A 528 5.59 18.44 2.14
N ASN A 529 5.42 19.76 2.23
CA ASN A 529 6.31 20.73 1.60
C ASN A 529 7.54 20.95 2.47
N THR A 530 8.72 20.54 1.99
CA THR A 530 10.00 20.65 2.72
C THR A 530 10.81 21.88 2.32
N THR A 531 10.20 22.85 1.63
CA THR A 531 10.85 24.11 1.24
C THR A 531 11.28 24.90 2.48
N GLY A 532 12.56 25.27 2.53
CA GLY A 532 13.14 26.01 3.64
C GLY A 532 13.52 25.16 4.86
N LEU A 533 13.28 23.84 4.82
CA LEU A 533 13.79 22.92 5.85
C LEU A 533 15.29 22.65 5.65
N THR A 534 15.99 22.42 6.76
CA THR A 534 17.42 22.05 6.76
C THR A 534 17.56 20.53 6.66
N PRO A 535 18.64 19.99 6.07
CA PRO A 535 18.91 18.57 6.12
C PRO A 535 18.98 18.02 7.55
N GLY A 536 18.47 16.80 7.77
CA GLY A 536 18.46 16.15 9.09
C GLY A 536 17.32 15.14 9.29
N ASN A 537 17.25 14.55 10.48
CA ASN A 537 16.15 13.67 10.85
C ASN A 537 14.91 14.45 11.26
N TYR A 538 13.77 14.06 10.71
CA TYR A 538 12.45 14.56 11.04
C TYR A 538 11.57 13.39 11.47
N THR A 539 10.53 13.71 12.23
CA THR A 539 9.49 12.78 12.62
C THR A 539 8.17 13.29 12.07
N ILE A 540 7.46 12.46 11.34
CA ILE A 540 6.09 12.70 10.88
C ILE A 540 5.16 12.06 11.90
N LYS A 541 4.09 12.77 12.26
CA LYS A 541 3.04 12.31 13.16
C LYS A 541 1.70 12.33 12.43
N LEU A 542 1.00 11.21 12.50
CA LEU A 542 -0.41 11.10 12.18
C LEU A 542 -1.21 11.15 13.49
N THR A 543 -2.13 12.09 13.58
CA THR A 543 -3.10 12.21 14.68
C THR A 543 -4.47 11.87 14.11
N LEU A 544 -5.06 10.76 14.54
CA LEU A 544 -6.38 10.27 14.13
C LEU A 544 -7.39 10.55 15.25
N ASN A 545 -8.44 11.31 14.94
CA ASN A 545 -9.55 11.61 15.83
C ASN A 545 -10.77 10.74 15.49
N MET A 546 -11.38 10.23 16.55
CA MET A 546 -12.67 9.55 16.52
C MET A 546 -13.76 10.50 16.98
N ASN A 547 -15.02 10.19 16.70
CA ASN A 547 -16.16 10.93 17.28
C ASN A 547 -16.25 10.80 18.81
N PHE A 548 -15.41 9.96 19.40
CA PHE A 548 -15.38 9.68 20.83
C PHE A 548 -13.97 9.25 21.26
N GLY A 549 -13.54 9.67 22.46
CA GLY A 549 -12.23 9.33 23.02
C GLY A 549 -11.09 10.30 22.69
N ASP A 550 -9.89 10.00 23.22
CA ASP A 550 -8.68 10.77 22.89
C ASP A 550 -8.13 10.37 21.51
N PRO A 551 -7.42 11.27 20.82
CA PRO A 551 -6.81 10.97 19.54
C PRO A 551 -5.75 9.88 19.64
N ILE A 552 -5.63 9.11 18.55
CA ILE A 552 -4.58 8.12 18.37
C ILE A 552 -3.44 8.80 17.60
N GLU A 553 -2.24 8.80 18.18
CA GLU A 553 -1.05 9.39 17.58
C GLU A 553 -0.02 8.33 17.27
N ILE A 554 0.38 8.23 16.00
CA ILE A 554 1.51 7.40 15.56
C ILE A 554 2.57 8.28 14.90
N THR A 555 3.81 7.81 14.92
CA THR A 555 4.93 8.55 14.36
C THR A 555 5.83 7.67 13.52
N LYS A 556 6.50 8.26 12.52
CA LYS A 556 7.54 7.61 11.71
C LYS A 556 8.64 8.61 11.38
N ASN A 557 9.89 8.14 11.42
CA ASN A 557 11.06 8.96 11.15
C ASN A 557 11.39 8.98 9.65
N ILE A 558 11.90 10.11 9.19
CA ILE A 558 12.38 10.33 7.83
C ILE A 558 13.61 11.23 7.84
N PHE A 559 14.61 10.90 7.05
CA PHE A 559 15.79 11.72 6.85
C PHE A 559 15.61 12.67 5.66
N LEU A 560 15.77 13.97 5.84
CA LEU A 560 15.83 14.94 4.75
C LEU A 560 17.29 15.23 4.36
N GLY A 561 17.65 14.95 3.12
CA GLY A 561 18.97 15.26 2.54
C GLY A 561 18.96 16.54 1.71
N VAL A 562 20.16 17.06 1.38
CA VAL A 562 20.31 18.00 0.25
C VAL A 562 19.98 17.24 -1.02
N GLU A 563 19.32 17.90 -1.98
CA GLU A 563 18.95 17.34 -3.28
C GLU A 563 20.17 16.61 -3.89
N GLY A 564 20.08 15.27 -3.96
CA GLY A 564 21.21 14.39 -4.21
C GLY A 564 20.79 13.02 -4.75
N THR A 565 20.78 12.90 -6.09
CA THR A 565 21.07 11.73 -6.94
C THR A 565 20.03 10.64 -7.23
N THR A 566 18.90 10.49 -6.52
CA THR A 566 18.00 9.35 -6.87
C THR A 566 16.68 9.67 -7.53
N GLN A 567 16.01 10.81 -7.26
CA GLN A 567 14.74 11.13 -7.91
C GLN A 567 14.52 12.64 -8.11
N LYS A 568 13.94 13.02 -9.26
CA LYS A 568 13.46 14.36 -9.61
C LYS A 568 11.93 14.37 -9.73
N THR A 569 11.30 15.47 -9.37
CA THR A 569 9.86 15.71 -9.57
C THR A 569 9.66 16.52 -10.84
N LEU A 570 8.80 16.05 -11.76
CA LEU A 570 8.46 16.70 -13.02
C LEU A 570 6.96 17.00 -13.02
N PHE A 571 6.55 18.20 -13.40
CA PHE A 571 5.14 18.62 -13.30
C PHE A 571 4.40 18.43 -14.63
N ILE A 572 3.11 18.07 -14.53
CA ILE A 572 2.17 17.82 -15.63
C ILE A 572 1.11 18.93 -15.56
N PRO A 573 1.34 20.09 -16.19
CA PRO A 573 0.54 21.28 -15.95
C PRO A 573 -0.89 21.18 -16.50
N HIS A 574 -1.12 20.29 -17.46
CA HIS A 574 -2.43 20.08 -18.06
C HIS A 574 -2.56 18.70 -18.68
N ILE A 575 -3.60 17.97 -18.29
CA ILE A 575 -4.05 16.75 -18.92
C ILE A 575 -5.38 17.07 -19.62
N ASP A 576 -5.45 16.76 -20.90
CA ASP A 576 -6.68 16.80 -21.71
C ASP A 576 -7.10 15.37 -22.06
N ASN A 577 -8.35 15.05 -21.72
CA ASN A 577 -9.02 13.79 -22.04
C ASN A 577 -10.39 14.02 -22.69
N SER A 578 -10.58 15.18 -23.31
CA SER A 578 -11.78 15.51 -24.07
C SER A 578 -11.99 14.59 -25.28
N GLU A 579 -13.11 14.75 -25.97
CA GLU A 579 -13.37 14.04 -27.22
C GLU A 579 -12.42 14.43 -28.36
N TYR A 580 -11.73 15.56 -28.23
CA TYR A 580 -10.81 16.08 -29.24
C TYR A 580 -9.35 15.69 -28.99
N TRP A 581 -8.98 15.47 -27.73
CA TRP A 581 -7.60 15.35 -27.29
C TRP A 581 -7.39 14.16 -26.35
N GLU A 582 -6.20 13.59 -26.40
CA GLU A 582 -5.66 12.69 -25.39
C GLU A 582 -4.29 13.14 -24.95
N SER A 583 -3.99 12.91 -23.67
CA SER A 583 -2.69 13.15 -23.07
C SER A 583 -2.08 11.86 -22.55
N TYR A 584 -0.79 11.67 -22.81
CA TYR A 584 -0.04 10.56 -22.24
C TYR A 584 1.39 10.99 -21.94
N LEU A 585 2.05 10.22 -21.07
CA LEU A 585 3.48 10.36 -20.81
C LEU A 585 4.26 9.31 -21.58
N VAL A 586 5.43 9.70 -22.04
CA VAL A 586 6.47 8.79 -22.54
C VAL A 586 7.68 8.90 -21.63
N PHE A 587 8.08 7.76 -21.07
CA PHE A 587 9.27 7.63 -20.23
C PHE A 587 10.41 7.06 -21.05
N ASP A 588 11.54 7.74 -21.08
CA ASP A 588 12.76 7.24 -21.71
C ASP A 588 13.78 6.94 -20.60
N ASN A 589 14.09 5.66 -20.37
CA ASN A 589 15.12 5.27 -19.41
C ASN A 589 16.48 5.21 -20.11
N LEU A 590 17.35 6.20 -19.86
CA LEU A 590 18.65 6.29 -20.51
C LEU A 590 19.75 5.43 -19.85
N SER A 591 19.42 4.63 -18.83
CA SER A 591 20.41 3.85 -18.08
C SER A 591 20.33 2.36 -18.31
N GLU A 592 21.44 1.67 -17.99
CA GLU A 592 21.54 0.19 -17.94
C GLU A 592 20.71 -0.45 -16.82
N THR A 593 20.12 0.35 -15.94
CA THR A 593 19.39 -0.14 -14.77
C THR A 593 17.90 0.13 -14.92
N TYR A 594 17.11 -0.81 -14.43
CA TYR A 594 15.67 -0.65 -14.31
C TYR A 594 15.32 0.58 -13.47
N LYS A 595 14.26 1.30 -13.87
CA LYS A 595 13.75 2.48 -13.15
C LYS A 595 12.28 2.33 -12.81
N LYS A 596 11.92 2.88 -11.65
CA LYS A 596 10.55 3.03 -11.19
C LYS A 596 10.19 4.50 -11.17
N ALA A 597 9.04 4.84 -11.75
CA ALA A 597 8.44 6.15 -11.70
C ALA A 597 7.10 6.08 -10.96
N LYS A 598 6.75 7.17 -10.29
CA LYS A 598 5.45 7.35 -9.63
C LYS A 598 4.77 8.59 -10.18
N ILE A 599 3.58 8.44 -10.76
CA ILE A 599 2.75 9.52 -11.27
C ILE A 599 1.65 9.79 -10.25
N TYR A 600 1.48 11.06 -9.90
CA TYR A 600 0.46 11.56 -8.99
C TYR A 600 -0.47 12.46 -9.79
N LEU A 601 -1.74 12.06 -9.93
CA LEU A 601 -2.73 12.74 -10.75
C LEU A 601 -3.74 13.47 -9.87
N PHE A 602 -4.21 14.61 -10.35
CA PHE A 602 -5.17 15.47 -9.68
C PHE A 602 -6.35 15.79 -10.60
N GLU A 603 -7.49 16.10 -9.99
CA GLU A 603 -8.71 16.55 -10.65
C GLU A 603 -9.27 17.72 -9.83
N ASN A 604 -9.28 18.93 -10.40
CA ASN A 604 -9.69 20.15 -9.71
C ASN A 604 -8.93 20.37 -8.39
N GLY A 605 -7.62 20.12 -8.40
CA GLY A 605 -6.73 20.25 -7.23
C GLY A 605 -6.85 19.15 -6.17
N ASN A 606 -7.79 18.22 -6.33
CA ASN A 606 -7.93 17.05 -5.45
C ASN A 606 -7.12 15.89 -6.00
N PHE A 607 -6.46 15.12 -5.13
CA PHE A 607 -5.75 13.91 -5.53
C PHE A 607 -6.74 12.90 -6.13
N LEU A 608 -6.46 12.45 -7.36
CA LEU A 608 -7.26 11.48 -8.09
C LEU A 608 -6.72 10.06 -7.87
N LYS A 609 -5.47 9.82 -8.28
CA LYS A 609 -4.83 8.50 -8.18
C LYS A 609 -3.30 8.55 -8.32
N LYS A 610 -2.66 7.47 -7.90
CA LYS A 610 -1.23 7.19 -8.08
C LYS A 610 -1.07 6.08 -9.13
N ILE A 611 -0.15 6.25 -10.07
CA ILE A 611 0.25 5.21 -11.03
C ILE A 611 1.73 4.91 -10.80
N GLU A 612 2.07 3.63 -10.66
CA GLU A 612 3.46 3.19 -10.63
C GLU A 612 3.87 2.63 -11.99
N VAL A 613 4.99 3.12 -12.52
CA VAL A 613 5.47 2.78 -13.85
C VAL A 613 6.86 2.19 -13.74
N ASN A 614 7.02 1.02 -14.32
CA ASN A 614 8.27 0.27 -14.36
C ASN A 614 8.85 0.40 -15.77
N VAL A 615 10.06 0.96 -15.90
CA VAL A 615 10.73 1.23 -17.17
C VAL A 615 12.05 0.46 -17.20
N ASN A 616 12.14 -0.52 -18.09
CA ASN A 616 13.34 -1.36 -18.25
C ASN A 616 14.52 -0.51 -18.77
N PRO A 617 15.76 -1.01 -18.62
CA PRO A 617 16.93 -0.35 -19.20
C PRO A 617 16.70 -0.01 -20.67
N TYR A 618 16.96 1.24 -21.06
CA TYR A 618 16.84 1.72 -22.43
C TYR A 618 15.45 1.67 -23.07
N GLU A 619 14.40 1.27 -22.32
CA GLU A 619 13.02 1.24 -22.81
C GLU A 619 12.44 2.65 -22.92
N GLN A 620 11.65 2.87 -24.00
CA GLN A 620 10.67 3.94 -24.10
C GLN A 620 9.30 3.39 -23.75
N LYS A 621 8.63 3.96 -22.74
CA LYS A 621 7.35 3.46 -22.23
C LYS A 621 6.26 4.53 -22.21
N GLN A 622 5.15 4.26 -22.88
CA GLN A 622 3.97 5.12 -22.89
C GLN A 622 3.02 4.79 -21.72
N VAL A 623 2.41 5.83 -21.13
CA VAL A 623 1.41 5.72 -20.06
C VAL A 623 0.30 6.74 -20.28
N ASN A 624 -0.92 6.26 -20.50
CA ASN A 624 -2.10 7.13 -20.64
C ASN A 624 -2.44 7.82 -19.32
N LEU A 625 -2.89 9.07 -19.43
CA LEU A 625 -3.19 9.90 -18.27
C LEU A 625 -4.70 10.07 -18.07
N GLU A 626 -5.08 10.32 -16.82
CA GLU A 626 -6.42 10.74 -16.39
C GLU A 626 -6.30 11.95 -15.48
N GLY A 627 -7.42 12.60 -15.20
CA GLY A 627 -7.43 13.82 -14.40
C GLY A 627 -7.18 15.05 -15.24
N ASP A 628 -6.78 16.12 -14.56
CA ASP A 628 -6.56 17.44 -15.13
C ASP A 628 -5.10 17.89 -15.02
N SER A 629 -4.33 17.37 -14.07
CA SER A 629 -2.96 17.78 -13.83
C SER A 629 -2.23 16.75 -12.98
N GLY A 630 -0.93 16.91 -12.80
CA GLY A 630 -0.15 15.93 -12.07
C GLY A 630 1.29 16.30 -11.83
N PHE A 631 2.02 15.34 -11.25
CA PHE A 631 3.46 15.34 -11.26
C PHE A 631 4.00 13.91 -11.26
N VAL A 632 5.25 13.76 -11.65
CA VAL A 632 5.94 12.48 -11.75
C VAL A 632 7.21 12.54 -10.91
N LYS A 633 7.42 11.57 -10.04
CA LYS A 633 8.72 11.29 -9.42
C LYS A 633 9.45 10.23 -10.23
N VAL A 634 10.62 10.56 -10.77
CA VAL A 634 11.44 9.65 -11.60
C VAL A 634 12.91 9.71 -11.22
N GLY A 635 13.69 8.67 -11.57
CA GLY A 635 15.15 8.71 -11.42
C GLY A 635 15.83 9.77 -12.29
N GLU A 636 17.04 10.21 -11.92
CA GLU A 636 17.76 11.27 -12.67
C GLU A 636 17.99 10.92 -14.15
N SER A 637 18.29 9.65 -14.43
CA SER A 637 18.53 9.11 -15.78
C SER A 637 17.26 8.73 -16.55
N THR A 638 16.08 9.11 -16.05
CA THR A 638 14.82 8.94 -16.76
C THR A 638 14.33 10.29 -17.21
N SER A 639 14.06 10.44 -18.50
CA SER A 639 13.32 11.58 -19.00
C SER A 639 11.87 11.24 -19.21
N VAL A 640 11.03 12.27 -19.12
CA VAL A 640 9.59 12.14 -19.25
C VAL A 640 9.13 13.22 -20.18
N ARG A 641 8.39 12.81 -21.20
CA ARG A 641 7.72 13.67 -22.15
C ARG A 641 6.23 13.56 -21.96
N GLU A 642 5.54 14.67 -22.05
CA GLU A 642 4.09 14.69 -22.17
C GLU A 642 3.72 14.94 -23.63
N PHE A 643 2.73 14.19 -24.09
CA PHE A 643 2.21 14.22 -25.45
C PHE A 643 0.75 14.64 -25.43
N PHE A 644 0.37 15.48 -26.40
CA PHE A 644 -1.01 15.77 -26.75
C PHE A 644 -1.26 15.29 -28.17
N VAL A 645 -2.28 14.45 -28.35
CA VAL A 645 -2.66 13.94 -29.67
C VAL A 645 -4.11 14.30 -29.95
N SER A 646 -4.36 14.88 -31.13
CA SER A 646 -5.71 15.13 -31.60
C SER A 646 -6.33 13.82 -32.08
N LYS A 647 -7.47 13.46 -31.46
CA LYS A 647 -8.27 12.29 -31.86
C LYS A 647 -8.98 12.48 -33.19
N THR A 648 -9.15 13.73 -33.65
CA THR A 648 -9.97 14.07 -34.81
C THR A 648 -9.15 14.45 -36.04
N GLU A 649 -8.02 15.14 -35.86
CA GLU A 649 -7.24 15.71 -36.97
C GLU A 649 -5.79 15.19 -37.03
N GLY A 650 -5.38 14.33 -36.08
CA GLY A 650 -4.07 13.69 -36.06
C GLY A 650 -2.90 14.59 -35.69
N GLY A 651 -3.15 15.88 -35.36
CA GLY A 651 -2.11 16.77 -34.86
C GLY A 651 -1.53 16.28 -33.55
N ILE A 652 -0.24 16.56 -33.36
CA ILE A 652 0.52 16.03 -32.24
C ILE A 652 1.48 17.10 -31.70
N ALA A 653 1.61 17.17 -30.39
CA ALA A 653 2.60 17.99 -29.69
C ALA A 653 3.26 17.17 -28.57
N ALA A 654 4.55 17.35 -28.34
CA ALA A 654 5.29 16.67 -27.29
C ALA A 654 6.27 17.62 -26.62
N PHE A 655 6.53 17.43 -25.33
CA PHE A 655 7.45 18.27 -24.57
C PHE A 655 8.07 17.54 -23.39
N ASN A 656 9.35 17.83 -23.15
CA ASN A 656 10.05 17.31 -21.98
C ASN A 656 9.53 18.01 -20.73
N LEU A 657 9.03 17.22 -19.78
CA LEU A 657 8.69 17.71 -18.47
C LEU A 657 9.96 18.14 -17.75
N LYS A 658 9.91 19.31 -17.09
CA LYS A 658 11.02 19.84 -16.30
C LYS A 658 10.63 19.92 -14.84
N GLY A 659 11.60 19.71 -13.95
CA GLY A 659 11.43 19.91 -12.51
C GLY A 659 11.54 21.37 -12.07
N VAL A 660 11.86 22.27 -13.00
CA VAL A 660 11.97 23.70 -12.71
C VAL A 660 10.56 24.25 -12.51
N SER A 661 10.29 24.67 -11.27
CA SER A 661 9.17 25.51 -10.93
C SER A 661 9.73 26.80 -10.37
N SER A 662 9.15 27.92 -10.78
CA SER A 662 9.63 29.26 -10.42
C SER A 662 8.44 30.12 -10.02
N GLY A 663 8.70 31.21 -9.30
CA GLY A 663 7.72 32.28 -9.14
C GLY A 663 7.52 33.11 -10.42
N LYS A 664 8.13 32.73 -11.55
CA LYS A 664 8.08 33.48 -12.82
C LYS A 664 8.29 32.61 -14.05
N ILE A 665 7.31 32.57 -14.95
CA ILE A 665 7.38 31.87 -16.25
C ILE A 665 7.15 32.88 -17.38
N ASN A 666 7.89 32.78 -18.48
CA ASN A 666 7.61 33.53 -19.70
C ASN A 666 7.12 32.59 -20.80
N PHE A 667 5.88 32.73 -21.25
CA PHE A 667 5.38 32.10 -22.47
C PHE A 667 5.76 32.98 -23.67
N LEU A 668 6.53 32.44 -24.60
CA LEU A 668 7.00 33.16 -25.79
C LEU A 668 6.02 32.91 -26.94
N MET A 669 5.54 33.96 -27.58
CA MET A 669 4.52 33.84 -28.62
C MET A 669 5.17 33.63 -30.00
N PRO A 670 4.57 32.80 -30.88
CA PRO A 670 5.08 32.51 -32.23
C PRO A 670 4.65 33.54 -33.29
N LEU A 671 4.95 34.83 -33.10
CA LEU A 671 4.47 35.92 -33.98
C LEU A 671 4.84 35.79 -35.49
N TYR A 672 5.86 35.02 -35.85
CA TYR A 672 6.22 34.78 -37.26
C TYR A 672 5.17 33.95 -38.02
N SER A 673 4.20 33.39 -37.30
CA SER A 673 3.20 32.43 -37.76
C SER A 673 1.77 32.97 -37.61
N ALA A 674 1.57 34.29 -37.47
CA ALA A 674 0.25 34.90 -37.27
C ALA A 674 -0.76 34.61 -38.40
N ASP A 675 -0.28 34.29 -39.61
CA ASP A 675 -1.10 33.86 -40.75
C ASP A 675 -1.43 32.35 -40.73
N THR A 676 -0.71 31.58 -39.91
CA THR A 676 -0.80 30.13 -39.84
C THR A 676 -1.45 29.62 -38.57
N LEU A 677 -1.31 30.27 -37.41
CA LEU A 677 -1.93 29.83 -36.16
C LEU A 677 -3.27 30.53 -35.94
N THR A 678 -4.30 29.77 -35.59
CA THR A 678 -5.68 30.25 -35.39
C THR A 678 -6.04 30.43 -33.91
N TRP A 679 -5.27 29.84 -33.01
CA TRP A 679 -5.48 29.93 -31.57
C TRP A 679 -4.17 29.73 -30.81
N GLU A 680 -4.11 30.30 -29.60
CA GLU A 680 -3.00 30.15 -28.66
C GLU A 680 -3.58 29.85 -27.27
N GLY A 681 -3.21 28.71 -26.71
CA GLY A 681 -3.63 28.23 -25.40
C GLY A 681 -2.47 28.21 -24.43
N ILE A 682 -2.70 28.71 -23.21
CA ILE A 682 -1.74 28.61 -22.11
C ILE A 682 -2.31 27.71 -21.02
N ALA A 683 -1.44 26.93 -20.39
CA ALA A 683 -1.76 26.22 -19.18
C ALA A 683 -0.65 26.40 -18.14
N PHE A 684 -1.02 26.60 -16.89
CA PHE A 684 -0.08 26.64 -15.78
C PHE A 684 -0.71 26.11 -14.50
N GLN A 685 0.10 25.43 -13.71
CA GLN A 685 -0.29 24.71 -12.51
C GLN A 685 0.45 25.26 -11.30
N ASN A 686 -0.27 25.34 -10.19
CA ASN A 686 0.30 25.55 -8.87
C ASN A 686 0.92 24.25 -8.38
N VAL A 687 2.22 24.23 -8.12
CA VAL A 687 2.92 23.00 -7.73
C VAL A 687 2.97 22.79 -6.21
N LYS A 688 2.27 23.62 -5.44
CA LYS A 688 2.27 23.62 -3.97
C LYS A 688 0.89 23.27 -3.41
N ASN A 689 0.90 22.92 -2.13
CA ASN A 689 -0.27 22.56 -1.34
C ASN A 689 -1.04 23.78 -0.74
N LEU A 690 -0.78 24.99 -1.23
CA LEU A 690 -1.39 26.24 -0.77
C LEU A 690 -1.96 27.02 -1.95
N ASN A 691 -3.00 27.83 -1.72
CA ASN A 691 -3.50 28.75 -2.74
C ASN A 691 -2.38 29.67 -3.23
N THR A 692 -2.39 29.95 -4.53
CA THR A 692 -1.36 30.71 -5.22
C THR A 692 -2.01 31.77 -6.10
N ASN A 693 -1.53 33.01 -6.05
CA ASN A 693 -1.97 34.08 -6.93
C ASN A 693 -0.94 34.31 -8.03
N CYS A 694 -1.42 34.35 -9.26
CA CYS A 694 -0.63 34.56 -10.46
C CYS A 694 -1.03 35.89 -11.10
N ASN A 695 -0.06 36.77 -11.34
CA ASN A 695 -0.21 37.97 -12.15
C ASN A 695 0.34 37.70 -13.56
N LEU A 696 -0.54 37.80 -14.56
CA LEU A 696 -0.18 37.61 -15.95
C LEU A 696 0.01 38.99 -16.59
N THR A 697 1.14 39.20 -17.28
CA THR A 697 1.44 40.41 -18.04
C THR A 697 1.75 40.05 -19.50
N GLY A 698 0.89 40.48 -20.43
CA GLY A 698 1.12 40.38 -21.88
C GLY A 698 1.90 41.58 -22.41
N TYR A 699 2.89 41.35 -23.27
CA TYR A 699 3.77 42.36 -23.87
C TYR A 699 3.60 42.44 -25.38
N GLU A 700 3.28 43.62 -25.90
CA GLU A 700 3.30 43.89 -27.34
C GLU A 700 4.72 44.25 -27.83
N PRO A 701 5.16 43.77 -29.01
CA PRO A 701 6.42 44.19 -29.60
C PRO A 701 6.46 45.70 -29.82
N LEU A 702 7.59 46.34 -29.45
CA LEU A 702 7.88 47.75 -29.74
C LEU A 702 6.90 48.77 -29.12
N SER A 703 6.03 48.31 -28.22
CA SER A 703 4.97 49.07 -27.57
C SER A 703 5.24 49.15 -26.07
N SER A 704 4.88 50.26 -25.44
CA SER A 704 4.85 50.33 -23.97
C SER A 704 3.53 49.80 -23.41
N THR A 705 2.60 49.35 -24.26
CA THR A 705 1.33 48.77 -23.84
C THR A 705 1.56 47.39 -23.24
N THR A 706 1.04 47.19 -22.04
CA THR A 706 1.02 45.89 -21.37
C THR A 706 -0.39 45.57 -20.94
N TYR A 707 -0.76 44.30 -21.02
CA TYR A 707 -2.06 43.80 -20.56
C TYR A 707 -1.88 43.01 -19.28
N GLN A 708 -2.75 43.19 -18.29
CA GLN A 708 -2.62 42.50 -17.01
C GLN A 708 -3.91 41.84 -16.57
N THR A 709 -3.78 40.64 -16.01
CA THR A 709 -4.86 39.93 -15.33
C THR A 709 -4.32 39.16 -14.13
N ASN A 710 -5.19 38.74 -13.22
CA ASN A 710 -4.82 37.92 -12.08
C ASN A 710 -5.62 36.61 -12.09
N VAL A 711 -4.96 35.52 -11.75
CA VAL A 711 -5.54 34.19 -11.66
C VAL A 711 -5.16 33.59 -10.31
N SER A 712 -6.15 33.16 -9.53
CA SER A 712 -5.91 32.41 -8.30
C SER A 712 -6.01 30.91 -8.59
N LEU A 713 -5.01 30.17 -8.14
CA LEU A 713 -4.93 28.72 -8.23
C LEU A 713 -5.10 28.11 -6.85
N ILE A 714 -5.97 27.12 -6.73
CA ILE A 714 -6.06 26.26 -5.56
C ILE A 714 -4.84 25.33 -5.47
N PRO A 715 -4.59 24.61 -4.35
CA PRO A 715 -3.49 23.66 -4.22
C PRO A 715 -3.51 22.63 -5.35
N PHE A 716 -2.36 22.38 -6.00
CA PHE A 716 -2.23 21.49 -7.16
C PHE A 716 -3.15 21.80 -8.36
N GLY A 717 -3.95 22.86 -8.29
CA GLY A 717 -4.87 23.27 -9.34
C GLY A 717 -4.15 23.91 -10.51
N LYS A 718 -4.81 23.91 -11.67
CA LYS A 718 -4.34 24.54 -12.90
C LYS A 718 -5.24 25.69 -13.34
N SER A 719 -4.70 26.53 -14.20
CA SER A 719 -5.48 27.36 -15.10
C SER A 719 -5.13 26.96 -16.52
N VAL A 720 -6.13 26.80 -17.37
CA VAL A 720 -5.98 26.51 -18.79
C VAL A 720 -6.99 27.33 -19.56
N GLY A 721 -6.58 27.88 -20.70
CA GLY A 721 -7.48 28.63 -21.57
C GLY A 721 -6.76 29.26 -22.76
N LEU A 722 -7.55 29.79 -23.68
CA LEU A 722 -7.04 30.61 -24.77
C LEU A 722 -6.53 31.95 -24.23
N VAL A 723 -5.48 32.51 -24.84
CA VAL A 723 -4.88 33.80 -24.44
C VAL A 723 -5.92 34.93 -24.39
N GLU A 724 -6.85 34.97 -25.34
CA GLU A 724 -7.95 35.94 -25.40
C GLU A 724 -8.92 35.86 -24.20
N ASN A 725 -9.01 34.71 -23.53
CA ASN A 725 -9.84 34.54 -22.34
C ASN A 725 -9.18 35.14 -21.08
N TYR A 726 -7.87 35.37 -21.11
CA TYR A 726 -7.13 35.98 -20.00
C TYR A 726 -7.08 37.49 -20.09
N PHE A 727 -7.06 38.05 -21.30
CA PHE A 727 -6.92 39.49 -21.52
C PHE A 727 -8.06 40.07 -22.35
N ASN A 728 -8.82 40.99 -21.76
CA ASN A 728 -9.92 41.66 -22.46
C ASN A 728 -9.41 42.55 -23.60
N ASN A 729 -9.98 42.39 -24.80
CA ASN A 729 -9.69 43.19 -26.00
C ASN A 729 -8.23 43.14 -26.47
N VAL A 730 -7.53 42.03 -26.23
CA VAL A 730 -6.18 41.82 -26.76
C VAL A 730 -6.27 41.04 -28.05
N ASP A 731 -5.67 41.61 -29.10
CA ASP A 731 -5.33 40.84 -30.29
C ASP A 731 -4.06 40.06 -29.99
N TYR A 732 -4.20 38.76 -29.71
CA TYR A 732 -3.07 37.90 -29.34
C TYR A 732 -2.00 37.85 -30.44
N SER A 733 -2.37 38.11 -31.71
CA SER A 733 -1.42 38.20 -32.82
C SER A 733 -0.44 39.39 -32.70
N ASN A 734 -0.67 40.29 -31.73
CA ASN A 734 0.24 41.37 -31.38
C ASN A 734 1.01 41.12 -30.08
N LEU A 735 0.85 39.99 -29.40
CA LEU A 735 1.64 39.69 -28.20
C LEU A 735 2.95 39.00 -28.56
N SER A 736 4.07 39.51 -28.07
CA SER A 736 5.37 38.81 -28.15
C SER A 736 5.56 37.79 -27.04
N ARG A 737 5.00 38.06 -25.86
CA ARG A 737 5.24 37.27 -24.66
C ARG A 737 4.16 37.49 -23.62
N ILE A 738 3.88 36.45 -22.84
CA ILE A 738 3.10 36.52 -21.59
C ILE A 738 4.02 36.13 -20.43
N GLU A 739 4.23 37.04 -19.49
CA GLU A 739 4.92 36.76 -18.23
C GLU A 739 3.88 36.38 -17.17
N VAL A 740 4.09 35.27 -16.48
CA VAL A 740 3.30 34.90 -15.30
C VAL A 740 4.19 35.00 -14.08
N LYS A 741 3.90 35.93 -13.18
CA LYS A 741 4.52 36.05 -11.85
C LYS A 741 3.61 35.45 -10.80
N SER A 742 4.18 34.74 -9.85
CA SER A 742 3.43 34.05 -8.80
C SER A 742 4.04 34.28 -7.43
N ASP A 743 3.19 34.30 -6.40
CA ASP A 743 3.61 34.27 -4.99
C ASP A 743 4.07 32.87 -4.52
N SER A 744 4.00 31.87 -5.40
CA SER A 744 4.42 30.49 -5.18
C SER A 744 5.18 29.96 -6.40
N LEU A 745 5.62 28.70 -6.34
CA LEU A 745 6.18 28.03 -7.50
C LEU A 745 5.06 27.57 -8.44
N ILE A 746 5.24 27.83 -9.73
CA ILE A 746 4.34 27.38 -10.79
C ILE A 746 5.12 26.64 -11.88
N ASN A 747 4.41 25.83 -12.66
CA ASN A 747 4.89 25.22 -13.90
C ASN A 747 3.85 25.47 -15.00
N GLY A 748 4.24 25.50 -16.28
CA GLY A 748 3.28 25.73 -17.35
C GLY A 748 3.82 25.48 -18.75
N ILE A 749 2.89 25.44 -19.69
CA ILE A 749 3.09 25.18 -21.12
C ILE A 749 2.26 26.15 -21.97
N ILE A 750 2.69 26.36 -23.20
CA ILE A 750 1.89 27.00 -24.26
C ILE A 750 1.79 26.05 -25.45
N ILE A 751 0.58 25.96 -25.99
CA ILE A 751 0.26 25.24 -27.22
C ILE A 751 -0.45 26.22 -28.13
N SER A 752 0.02 26.36 -29.35
CA SER A 752 -0.64 27.14 -30.40
C SER A 752 -0.99 26.23 -31.56
N GLY A 753 -2.05 26.52 -32.30
CA GLY A 753 -2.48 25.62 -33.37
C GLY A 753 -3.25 26.26 -34.51
N LYS A 754 -3.24 25.59 -35.66
CA LYS A 754 -4.15 25.81 -36.80
C LYS A 754 -5.18 24.69 -36.83
N GLY A 755 -6.38 24.94 -36.32
CA GLY A 755 -7.29 23.82 -36.00
C GLY A 755 -6.61 22.84 -35.03
N ASN A 756 -6.87 21.55 -35.19
CA ASN A 756 -6.26 20.49 -34.37
C ASN A 756 -5.19 19.68 -35.13
N LYS A 757 -4.92 20.01 -36.40
CA LYS A 757 -3.96 19.30 -37.27
C LYS A 757 -2.52 19.80 -37.10
N SER A 758 -2.30 21.11 -37.09
CA SER A 758 -0.96 21.69 -37.02
C SER A 758 -0.77 22.37 -35.67
N LEU A 759 0.06 21.77 -34.83
CA LEU A 759 0.32 22.24 -33.47
C LEU A 759 1.76 22.72 -33.35
N LEU A 760 1.91 23.80 -32.61
CA LEU A 760 3.19 24.38 -32.25
C LEU A 760 3.27 24.45 -30.74
N PHE A 761 4.32 23.85 -30.20
CA PHE A 761 4.65 23.93 -28.79
C PHE A 761 5.81 24.90 -28.57
N THR A 762 5.72 25.68 -27.52
CA THR A 762 6.84 26.49 -27.04
C THR A 762 6.94 26.30 -25.52
N GLN A 763 8.13 26.01 -25.01
CA GLN A 763 8.30 25.88 -23.57
C GLN A 763 8.34 27.26 -22.90
N GLY A 764 7.72 27.38 -21.74
CA GLY A 764 7.91 28.55 -20.89
C GLY A 764 9.37 28.68 -20.44
N VAL A 765 9.92 29.89 -20.47
CA VAL A 765 11.33 30.15 -20.14
C VAL A 765 11.41 31.04 -18.89
N SER A 766 12.20 30.68 -17.89
CA SER A 766 12.38 31.49 -16.68
C SER A 766 13.52 32.49 -16.85
N GLU A 767 14.71 31.99 -17.22
CA GLU A 767 15.95 32.74 -17.45
C GLU A 767 16.76 32.02 -18.55
N THR A 768 17.62 32.76 -19.25
CA THR A 768 18.56 32.19 -20.22
C THR A 768 19.98 32.70 -19.98
N GLU A 769 20.97 31.85 -20.26
CA GLU A 769 22.38 32.20 -20.07
C GLU A 769 22.97 32.90 -21.30
N ALA A 770 23.92 33.80 -21.05
CA ALA A 770 24.74 34.41 -22.09
C ALA A 770 25.63 33.36 -22.74
N GLY A 771 25.87 33.50 -24.04
CA GLY A 771 26.81 32.62 -24.72
C GLY A 771 26.59 32.54 -26.21
N LYS A 772 27.26 31.55 -26.82
CA LYS A 772 27.08 31.15 -28.21
C LYS A 772 25.97 30.12 -28.29
N VAL A 773 24.78 30.55 -28.68
CA VAL A 773 23.65 29.67 -28.94
C VAL A 773 23.76 29.14 -30.36
N LEU A 774 23.80 27.82 -30.50
CA LEU A 774 24.13 27.15 -31.76
C LEU A 774 22.89 26.96 -32.63
N ILE A 775 23.05 27.11 -33.95
CA ILE A 775 22.00 26.95 -34.97
C ILE A 775 22.38 25.72 -35.81
N PRO A 776 21.90 24.51 -35.45
CA PRO A 776 22.43 23.26 -35.99
C PRO A 776 22.10 23.04 -37.47
N HIS A 777 21.00 23.63 -37.96
CA HIS A 777 20.51 23.40 -39.31
C HIS A 777 19.81 24.63 -39.87
N ILE A 778 19.85 24.84 -41.18
CA ILE A 778 19.17 25.90 -41.92
C ILE A 778 18.77 25.29 -43.26
N ALA A 779 17.48 25.00 -43.44
CA ALA A 779 16.95 24.31 -44.61
C ALA A 779 16.82 25.25 -45.83
N ASN A 780 17.94 25.82 -46.30
CA ASN A 780 17.92 26.74 -47.45
C ASN A 780 18.01 26.02 -48.80
N GLU A 781 18.50 24.79 -48.81
CA GLU A 781 18.55 23.90 -49.96
C GLU A 781 17.16 23.49 -50.47
N TRP A 782 16.12 23.59 -49.62
CA TRP A 782 14.76 23.23 -49.96
C TRP A 782 13.88 24.47 -50.04
N ASN A 783 13.40 24.78 -51.24
CA ASN A 783 12.51 25.93 -51.48
C ASN A 783 11.13 25.81 -50.80
N THR A 784 10.83 24.65 -50.19
CA THR A 784 9.60 24.40 -49.43
C THR A 784 9.70 24.82 -47.97
N TRP A 785 10.87 25.23 -47.46
CA TRP A 785 11.06 25.55 -46.04
C TRP A 785 11.41 27.01 -45.81
N GLN A 786 10.69 27.62 -44.87
CA GLN A 786 11.04 28.90 -44.28
C GLN A 786 11.73 28.70 -42.94
N ASN A 787 12.86 29.34 -42.75
CA ASN A 787 13.71 29.24 -41.58
C ASN A 787 13.73 30.59 -40.86
N PHE A 788 13.39 30.60 -39.58
CA PHE A 788 13.37 31.80 -38.75
C PHE A 788 14.29 31.61 -37.54
N LEU A 789 15.03 32.65 -37.20
CA LEU A 789 15.70 32.80 -35.91
C LEU A 789 14.95 33.89 -35.14
N ILE A 790 14.36 33.55 -34.01
CA ILE A 790 13.61 34.45 -33.15
C ILE A 790 14.43 34.71 -31.90
N LEU A 791 14.58 35.98 -31.54
CA LEU A 791 15.30 36.37 -30.33
C LEU A 791 14.38 37.22 -29.44
N ASP A 792 14.01 36.68 -28.29
CA ASP A 792 13.12 37.31 -27.32
C ASP A 792 13.95 37.97 -26.22
N ASN A 793 13.90 39.31 -26.17
CA ASN A 793 14.58 40.05 -25.12
C ASN A 793 13.72 40.11 -23.86
N LEU A 794 14.10 39.30 -22.87
CA LEU A 794 13.35 39.19 -21.62
C LEU A 794 13.67 40.32 -20.63
N THR A 795 14.56 41.23 -20.99
CA THR A 795 15.04 42.34 -20.15
C THR A 795 14.30 43.64 -20.42
N ASN A 796 14.50 44.62 -19.52
CA ASN A 796 14.00 45.97 -19.64
C ASN A 796 14.97 46.93 -20.37
N ALA A 797 16.07 46.43 -20.94
CA ALA A 797 17.06 47.21 -21.68
C ALA A 797 17.20 46.70 -23.11
N ALA A 798 17.56 47.57 -24.05
CA ALA A 798 17.89 47.12 -25.39
C ALA A 798 19.20 46.32 -25.36
N VAL A 799 19.28 45.26 -26.17
CA VAL A 799 20.48 44.43 -26.27
C VAL A 799 20.99 44.38 -27.70
N GLU A 800 22.30 44.17 -27.86
CA GLU A 800 22.92 43.85 -29.14
C GLU A 800 23.32 42.37 -29.16
N ILE A 801 23.13 41.72 -30.31
CA ILE A 801 23.48 40.31 -30.55
C ILE A 801 24.29 40.20 -31.85
N ASN A 802 25.14 39.17 -31.96
CA ASN A 802 25.93 38.92 -33.17
C ASN A 802 25.54 37.57 -33.80
N LEU A 803 25.10 37.58 -35.07
CA LEU A 803 24.84 36.38 -35.86
C LEU A 803 26.05 36.02 -36.74
N THR A 804 26.48 34.75 -36.69
CA THR A 804 27.50 34.17 -37.57
C THR A 804 26.95 32.93 -38.26
N LEU A 805 27.10 32.83 -39.59
CA LEU A 805 26.62 31.71 -40.39
C LEU A 805 27.75 31.05 -41.18
N PHE A 806 27.66 29.73 -41.35
CA PHE A 806 28.63 28.90 -42.05
C PHE A 806 28.02 28.18 -43.25
N SER A 807 28.84 27.94 -44.27
CA SER A 807 28.55 27.06 -45.41
C SER A 807 29.82 26.31 -45.78
N ASN A 808 29.75 24.99 -45.90
CA ASN A 808 30.91 24.15 -46.21
C ASN A 808 32.11 24.42 -45.29
N GLY A 809 31.85 24.66 -43.99
CA GLY A 809 32.86 24.93 -42.95
C GLY A 809 33.45 26.35 -42.98
N ASN A 810 33.06 27.19 -43.94
CA ASN A 810 33.53 28.56 -44.07
C ASN A 810 32.48 29.54 -43.54
N LYS A 811 32.94 30.62 -42.89
CA LYS A 811 32.05 31.74 -42.52
C LYS A 811 31.55 32.43 -43.78
N VAL A 812 30.24 32.44 -43.98
CA VAL A 812 29.58 33.16 -45.09
C VAL A 812 28.88 34.44 -44.62
N LEU A 813 28.56 34.52 -43.33
CA LEU A 813 28.15 35.75 -42.65
C LEU A 813 28.95 35.86 -41.35
N ASP A 814 29.74 36.91 -41.21
CA ASP A 814 30.55 37.14 -40.01
C ASP A 814 29.97 38.33 -39.23
N ARG A 815 29.51 38.06 -38.00
CA ARG A 815 29.13 39.07 -37.00
C ARG A 815 28.12 40.13 -37.50
N LYS A 816 26.99 39.68 -38.04
CA LYS A 816 25.86 40.59 -38.31
C LYS A 816 25.22 41.03 -36.99
N VAL A 817 25.30 42.33 -36.69
CA VAL A 817 24.75 42.91 -35.45
C VAL A 817 23.26 43.20 -35.61
N TYR A 818 22.47 42.81 -34.61
CA TYR A 818 21.08 43.21 -34.46
C TYR A 818 20.85 43.83 -33.08
N GLN A 819 19.97 44.83 -33.02
CA GLN A 819 19.49 45.42 -31.78
C GLN A 819 18.09 44.89 -31.48
N ILE A 820 17.86 44.44 -30.25
CA ILE A 820 16.55 43.97 -29.77
C ILE A 820 16.07 44.93 -28.68
N PHE A 821 14.90 45.51 -28.86
CA PHE A 821 14.33 46.45 -27.88
C PHE A 821 13.89 45.74 -26.59
N PRO A 822 13.79 46.45 -25.45
CA PRO A 822 13.28 45.89 -24.20
C PRO A 822 11.96 45.15 -24.36
N ASN A 823 11.80 44.00 -23.70
CA ASN A 823 10.55 43.21 -23.68
C ASN A 823 9.94 42.96 -25.07
N SER A 824 10.77 42.86 -26.10
CA SER A 824 10.34 42.67 -27.48
C SER A 824 11.06 41.47 -28.09
N GLN A 825 10.63 41.08 -29.28
CA GLN A 825 11.31 40.07 -30.06
C GLN A 825 11.75 40.63 -31.42
N ILE A 826 12.82 40.05 -31.97
CA ILE A 826 13.16 40.20 -33.38
C ILE A 826 13.02 38.85 -34.08
N ILE A 827 12.49 38.87 -35.30
CA ILE A 827 12.39 37.69 -36.18
C ILE A 827 13.34 37.91 -37.34
N ILE A 828 14.32 37.03 -37.48
CA ILE A 828 15.29 37.04 -38.57
C ILE A 828 14.94 35.89 -39.51
N LYS A 829 14.53 36.21 -40.74
CA LYS A 829 14.27 35.21 -41.77
C LYS A 829 15.59 34.74 -42.37
N LEU A 830 16.05 33.54 -41.98
CA LEU A 830 17.33 33.00 -42.41
C LEU A 830 17.39 32.73 -43.93
N ASN A 831 16.23 32.55 -44.59
CA ASN A 831 16.18 32.45 -46.04
C ASN A 831 16.54 33.76 -46.77
N ASP A 832 16.53 34.92 -46.10
CA ASP A 832 16.98 36.18 -46.71
C ASP A 832 18.49 36.13 -47.02
N PHE A 833 19.21 35.21 -46.37
CA PHE A 833 20.61 34.91 -46.63
C PHE A 833 20.83 33.77 -47.63
N LYS A 834 19.81 33.31 -48.37
CA LYS A 834 19.92 32.16 -49.30
C LYS A 834 21.05 32.29 -50.34
N ASN A 835 21.41 33.52 -50.74
CA ASN A 835 22.51 33.78 -51.69
C ASN A 835 23.89 33.45 -51.10
N LEU A 836 23.99 33.33 -49.77
CA LEU A 836 25.18 32.90 -49.04
C LEU A 836 25.18 31.38 -48.80
N SER A 837 24.07 30.69 -49.13
CA SER A 837 23.84 29.26 -48.88
C SER A 837 24.25 28.81 -47.46
N PRO A 838 23.81 29.50 -46.39
CA PRO A 838 24.21 29.14 -45.04
C PRO A 838 23.52 27.83 -44.63
N GLU A 839 24.29 26.97 -43.96
CA GLU A 839 23.90 25.65 -43.52
C GLU A 839 23.73 25.59 -42.00
N CYS A 840 24.60 26.26 -41.24
CA CYS A 840 24.52 26.29 -39.80
C CYS A 840 25.08 27.61 -39.28
N GLY A 841 25.06 27.81 -37.97
CA GLY A 841 25.51 29.07 -37.40
C GLY A 841 25.56 29.07 -35.89
N TYR A 842 25.82 30.25 -35.34
CA TYR A 842 25.53 30.55 -33.96
C TYR A 842 25.17 32.02 -33.80
N VAL A 843 24.53 32.33 -32.68
CA VAL A 843 24.28 33.68 -32.24
C VAL A 843 24.89 33.91 -30.87
N GLU A 844 25.62 35.00 -30.73
CA GLU A 844 26.17 35.44 -29.45
C GLU A 844 25.14 36.35 -28.77
N VAL A 845 24.63 35.91 -27.62
CA VAL A 845 23.61 36.62 -26.85
C VAL A 845 24.05 36.91 -25.41
N PRO A 846 23.62 38.03 -24.82
CA PRO A 846 23.72 38.24 -23.38
C PRO A 846 22.71 37.39 -22.61
N ASN A 847 22.76 37.44 -21.27
CA ASN A 847 21.79 36.76 -20.40
C ASN A 847 20.37 37.25 -20.70
N ASN A 848 19.37 36.38 -20.48
CA ASN A 848 17.95 36.67 -20.59
C ASN A 848 17.49 37.04 -22.01
N ILE A 849 18.18 36.53 -23.02
CA ILE A 849 17.71 36.46 -24.40
C ILE A 849 17.36 35.02 -24.71
N ALA A 850 16.08 34.72 -24.94
CA ALA A 850 15.69 33.41 -25.43
C ALA A 850 15.91 33.38 -26.94
N VAL A 851 16.59 32.35 -27.42
CA VAL A 851 16.86 32.17 -28.84
C VAL A 851 16.07 30.96 -29.30
N ARG A 852 15.19 31.18 -30.26
CA ARG A 852 14.38 30.13 -30.87
C ARG A 852 14.71 30.01 -32.34
N GLN A 853 14.67 28.81 -32.86
CA GLN A 853 14.65 28.57 -34.29
C GLN A 853 13.29 28.02 -34.68
N ALA A 854 12.77 28.42 -35.83
CA ALA A 854 11.53 27.86 -36.35
C ALA A 854 11.66 27.48 -37.82
N PHE A 855 10.96 26.41 -38.19
CA PHE A 855 10.84 25.90 -39.54
C PHE A 855 9.35 25.90 -39.90
N LYS A 856 9.00 26.54 -41.00
CA LYS A 856 7.64 26.55 -41.56
C LYS A 856 7.69 25.93 -42.96
N SER A 857 7.00 24.81 -43.11
CA SER A 857 6.81 24.15 -44.40
C SER A 857 5.82 24.93 -45.27
N ALA A 858 5.99 24.83 -46.58
CA ALA A 858 5.03 25.28 -47.58
C ALA A 858 3.64 24.61 -47.41
N ASP A 859 3.60 23.40 -46.87
CA ASP A 859 2.37 22.64 -46.60
C ASP A 859 1.70 23.03 -45.25
N GLY A 860 2.28 24.00 -44.54
CA GLY A 860 1.68 24.62 -43.35
C GLY A 860 2.13 24.04 -42.01
N GLY A 861 2.90 22.95 -41.99
CA GLY A 861 3.53 22.44 -40.77
C GLY A 861 4.55 23.43 -40.22
N VAL A 862 4.57 23.60 -38.90
CA VAL A 862 5.51 24.49 -38.19
C VAL A 862 6.17 23.72 -37.05
N ALA A 863 7.48 23.86 -36.93
CA ALA A 863 8.26 23.35 -35.79
C ALA A 863 9.12 24.47 -35.22
N GLU A 864 9.25 24.51 -33.90
CA GLU A 864 10.05 25.52 -33.20
C GLU A 864 10.90 24.90 -32.09
N PHE A 865 12.10 25.44 -31.93
CA PHE A 865 13.18 24.90 -31.13
C PHE A 865 13.65 26.01 -30.20
N LEU A 866 13.62 25.80 -28.88
CA LEU A 866 14.40 26.64 -27.98
C LEU A 866 15.86 26.18 -28.09
N LEU A 867 16.71 27.04 -28.65
CA LEU A 867 18.12 26.74 -28.81
C LEU A 867 18.88 27.01 -27.51
N SER A 868 19.89 26.19 -27.22
CA SER A 868 20.81 26.41 -26.11
C SER A 868 22.25 26.54 -26.60
N SER A 869 23.12 26.99 -25.70
CA SER A 869 24.58 26.98 -25.89
C SER A 869 25.19 25.62 -25.59
N ASP A 870 24.39 24.64 -25.18
CA ASP A 870 24.90 23.31 -24.83
C ASP A 870 25.36 22.56 -26.07
N ALA A 871 26.51 21.91 -25.93
CA ALA A 871 27.02 20.93 -26.85
C ALA A 871 27.62 19.76 -26.04
N SER A 872 27.49 18.55 -26.53
CA SER A 872 27.89 17.32 -25.81
C SER A 872 28.65 16.35 -26.70
N TYR A 873 29.52 15.56 -26.07
CA TYR A 873 30.17 14.42 -26.70
C TYR A 873 29.23 13.21 -26.82
N ASN A 874 28.16 13.17 -26.04
CA ASN A 874 27.08 12.19 -26.17
C ASN A 874 25.73 12.90 -26.26
N LEU A 875 25.07 12.77 -27.40
CA LEU A 875 23.77 13.37 -27.65
C LEU A 875 22.72 12.27 -27.83
N VAL A 876 21.65 12.34 -27.04
CA VAL A 876 20.53 11.40 -27.15
C VAL A 876 19.37 12.09 -27.87
N LEU A 877 18.96 11.47 -28.98
CA LEU A 877 17.91 11.89 -29.89
C LEU A 877 16.74 10.92 -29.75
N ASN A 878 15.69 11.28 -29.00
CA ASN A 878 14.54 10.40 -28.81
C ASN A 878 13.49 10.65 -29.90
N MET A 879 13.18 9.63 -30.69
CA MET A 879 12.10 9.68 -31.66
C MET A 879 10.77 9.43 -30.95
N PRO A 880 9.69 10.12 -31.36
CA PRO A 880 8.35 9.85 -30.88
C PRO A 880 7.85 8.54 -31.49
N LYS A 881 7.85 7.44 -30.73
CA LYS A 881 7.18 6.22 -31.13
C LYS A 881 5.75 6.26 -30.59
N THR A 882 4.87 6.88 -31.37
CA THR A 882 3.45 6.94 -31.02
C THR A 882 2.73 5.78 -31.68
N GLU A 883 1.75 5.18 -30.99
CA GLU A 883 0.87 4.18 -31.62
C GLU A 883 0.03 4.76 -32.77
N SER A 884 0.01 6.09 -32.93
CA SER A 884 -0.64 6.74 -34.04
C SER A 884 0.22 6.71 -35.29
N GLU A 885 -0.39 6.33 -36.43
CA GLU A 885 0.15 6.41 -37.80
C GLU A 885 0.42 7.88 -38.26
N ASN A 886 0.49 8.83 -37.31
CA ASN A 886 0.50 10.26 -37.52
C ASN A 886 1.90 10.83 -37.79
N LEU A 887 2.94 9.99 -37.92
CA LEU A 887 4.30 10.39 -38.30
C LEU A 887 4.87 9.33 -39.23
N ASN A 888 5.33 9.72 -40.42
CA ASN A 888 5.87 8.81 -41.44
C ASN A 888 7.34 9.04 -41.76
N TRP A 889 7.99 10.03 -41.14
CA TRP A 889 9.43 10.20 -41.17
C TRP A 889 9.96 10.86 -39.89
N SER A 890 11.24 10.62 -39.63
CA SER A 890 12.03 11.29 -38.61
C SER A 890 13.36 11.72 -39.23
N GLY A 891 13.76 12.95 -38.98
CA GLY A 891 14.99 13.55 -39.44
C GLY A 891 15.84 14.04 -38.28
N ILE A 892 17.14 13.96 -38.47
CA ILE A 892 18.13 14.43 -37.51
C ILE A 892 19.04 15.46 -38.17
N ALA A 893 19.44 16.47 -37.41
CA ALA A 893 20.53 17.36 -37.78
C ALA A 893 21.53 17.45 -36.63
N LEU A 894 22.81 17.26 -36.94
CA LEU A 894 23.92 17.31 -36.00
C LEU A 894 24.92 18.36 -36.48
N MET A 895 25.34 19.27 -35.63
CA MET A 895 26.33 20.29 -35.95
C MET A 895 27.58 20.10 -35.12
N ASN A 896 28.73 20.11 -35.79
CA ASN A 896 30.04 20.22 -35.17
C ASN A 896 30.45 21.70 -35.15
N SER A 897 30.37 22.31 -33.96
CA SER A 897 30.76 23.71 -33.75
C SER A 897 32.24 23.90 -33.40
N SER A 898 33.03 22.82 -33.39
CA SER A 898 34.47 22.87 -33.11
C SER A 898 35.29 23.29 -34.33
N ASP A 899 36.58 23.59 -34.09
CA ASP A 899 37.54 23.96 -35.13
C ASP A 899 38.24 22.75 -35.79
N SER A 900 37.83 21.54 -35.45
CA SER A 900 38.33 20.26 -36.00
C SER A 900 37.18 19.39 -36.50
N ASP A 901 37.47 18.44 -37.38
CA ASP A 901 36.46 17.47 -37.82
C ASP A 901 36.07 16.54 -36.65
N ALA A 902 34.80 16.14 -36.61
CA ALA A 902 34.25 15.24 -35.59
C ALA A 902 34.05 13.84 -36.17
N SER A 903 34.57 12.83 -35.49
CA SER A 903 34.22 11.43 -35.74
C SER A 903 33.05 11.04 -34.85
N VAL A 904 31.91 10.72 -35.47
CA VAL A 904 30.66 10.48 -34.76
C VAL A 904 30.17 9.07 -35.03
N THR A 905 29.87 8.32 -33.98
CA THR A 905 29.16 7.04 -34.04
C THR A 905 27.70 7.29 -33.73
N LEU A 906 26.81 6.97 -34.67
CA LEU A 906 25.36 7.01 -34.47
C LEU A 906 24.87 5.59 -34.17
N ASN A 907 24.31 5.39 -32.98
CA ASN A 907 23.70 4.12 -32.56
C ASN A 907 22.18 4.26 -32.61
N ALA A 908 21.51 3.44 -33.41
CA ALA A 908 20.05 3.38 -33.45
C ALA A 908 19.54 2.30 -32.48
N TYR A 909 18.50 2.64 -31.72
CA TYR A 909 17.86 1.72 -30.78
C TYR A 909 16.36 1.55 -31.10
N ASN A 910 15.82 0.42 -30.66
CA ASN A 910 14.39 0.14 -30.63
C ASN A 910 14.04 -0.65 -29.36
N ASN A 911 13.16 -0.11 -28.53
CA ASN A 911 12.74 -0.68 -27.25
C ASN A 911 13.94 -1.08 -26.36
N GLY A 912 15.01 -0.29 -26.42
CA GLY A 912 16.24 -0.48 -25.66
C GLY A 912 17.29 -1.43 -26.27
N GLU A 913 16.98 -2.10 -27.37
CA GLU A 913 17.95 -2.91 -28.11
C GLU A 913 18.70 -2.06 -29.14
N LEU A 914 20.02 -2.21 -29.23
CA LEU A 914 20.83 -1.62 -30.30
C LEU A 914 20.53 -2.36 -31.61
N VAL A 915 19.99 -1.67 -32.60
CA VAL A 915 19.52 -2.27 -33.86
C VAL A 915 20.44 -1.98 -35.05
N ASP A 916 21.15 -0.85 -35.05
CA ASP A 916 22.17 -0.53 -36.05
C ASP A 916 23.18 0.49 -35.51
N SER A 917 24.36 0.58 -36.13
CA SER A 917 25.41 1.54 -35.77
C SER A 917 26.18 1.99 -37.01
N VAL A 918 26.28 3.30 -37.21
CA VAL A 918 27.01 3.89 -38.35
C VAL A 918 28.03 4.92 -37.88
N GLN A 919 29.20 4.93 -38.50
CA GLN A 919 30.22 5.95 -38.26
C GLN A 919 30.18 6.99 -39.38
N ILE A 920 30.07 8.27 -38.99
CA ILE A 920 30.11 9.41 -39.90
C ILE A 920 31.21 10.39 -39.49
N THR A 921 31.59 11.28 -40.40
CA THR A 921 32.47 12.41 -40.11
C THR A 921 31.71 13.70 -40.36
N ILE A 922 31.69 14.59 -39.37
CA ILE A 922 31.11 15.93 -39.50
C ILE A 922 32.27 16.93 -39.51
N PRO A 923 32.61 17.53 -40.65
CA PRO A 923 33.72 18.47 -40.71
C PRO A 923 33.51 19.68 -39.79
N LYS A 924 34.60 20.38 -39.47
CA LYS A 924 34.54 21.58 -38.62
C LYS A 924 33.53 22.61 -39.15
N ASN A 925 32.74 23.20 -38.26
CA ASN A 925 31.72 24.20 -38.59
C ASN A 925 30.76 23.75 -39.71
N GLN A 926 30.48 22.44 -39.80
CA GLN A 926 29.49 21.85 -40.69
C GLN A 926 28.44 21.08 -39.91
N ARG A 927 27.45 20.58 -40.64
CA ARG A 927 26.37 19.74 -40.11
C ARG A 927 26.27 18.44 -40.90
N ALA A 928 25.78 17.39 -40.26
CA ALA A 928 25.16 16.25 -40.92
C ALA A 928 23.64 16.38 -40.77
N VAL A 929 22.89 16.24 -41.87
CA VAL A 929 21.42 16.30 -41.86
C VAL A 929 20.85 15.26 -42.82
N GLY A 930 19.77 14.62 -42.41
CA GLY A 930 19.07 13.62 -43.21
C GLY A 930 17.87 13.03 -42.47
N VAL A 931 17.05 12.26 -43.18
CA VAL A 931 16.09 11.36 -42.54
C VAL A 931 16.81 10.14 -41.97
N LEU A 932 16.20 9.40 -41.05
CA LEU A 932 16.86 8.25 -40.41
C LEU A 932 17.38 7.22 -41.43
N GLN A 933 16.66 7.01 -42.55
CA GLN A 933 17.09 6.10 -43.61
C GLN A 933 18.36 6.56 -44.36
N ASP A 934 18.68 7.86 -44.34
CA ASP A 934 19.93 8.37 -44.93
C ASP A 934 21.15 7.91 -44.13
N PHE A 935 20.95 7.60 -42.84
CA PHE A 935 22.00 7.11 -41.93
C PHE A 935 21.93 5.60 -41.71
N PHE A 936 20.72 5.03 -41.64
CA PHE A 936 20.45 3.63 -41.32
C PHE A 936 19.66 2.95 -42.44
N SER A 937 20.31 2.72 -43.59
CA SER A 937 19.64 2.29 -44.83
C SER A 937 18.92 0.93 -44.75
N ASN A 938 19.18 0.14 -43.70
CA ASN A 938 18.61 -1.19 -43.50
C ASN A 938 17.39 -1.21 -42.57
N LEU A 939 17.02 -0.06 -42.00
CA LEU A 939 15.93 0.07 -41.04
C LEU A 939 14.80 0.94 -41.60
N GLU A 940 13.57 0.60 -41.23
CA GLU A 940 12.40 1.47 -41.45
C GLU A 940 12.42 2.62 -40.43
N SER A 941 11.96 3.82 -40.79
CA SER A 941 12.09 5.00 -39.91
C SER A 941 11.27 4.91 -38.63
N ASP A 942 10.12 4.25 -38.69
CA ASP A 942 9.21 4.03 -37.56
C ASP A 942 9.70 2.91 -36.62
N PHE A 943 10.72 2.16 -37.03
CA PHE A 943 11.35 1.13 -36.20
C PHE A 943 12.30 1.71 -35.15
N ILE A 944 12.87 2.90 -35.36
CA ILE A 944 13.88 3.50 -34.47
C ILE A 944 13.19 4.45 -33.49
N ASP A 945 13.32 4.20 -32.18
CA ASP A 945 12.79 5.09 -31.13
C ASP A 945 13.85 6.02 -30.52
N ARG A 946 15.13 5.74 -30.76
CA ARG A 946 16.24 6.54 -30.24
C ARG A 946 17.47 6.45 -31.12
N VAL A 947 18.17 7.57 -31.26
CA VAL A 947 19.54 7.63 -31.82
C VAL A 947 20.47 8.25 -30.79
N GLU A 948 21.58 7.59 -30.51
CA GLU A 948 22.67 8.12 -29.67
C GLU A 948 23.84 8.50 -30.58
N ALA A 949 24.27 9.77 -30.50
CA ALA A 949 25.41 10.28 -31.26
C ALA A 949 26.61 10.48 -30.32
N ILE A 950 27.59 9.59 -30.42
CA ILE A 950 28.83 9.60 -29.63
C ILE A 950 29.94 10.19 -30.49
N SER A 951 30.58 11.26 -30.01
CA SER A 951 31.53 12.05 -30.78
C SER A 951 32.81 12.33 -30.00
N ASP A 952 33.91 12.54 -30.74
CA ASP A 952 35.19 13.03 -30.20
C ASP A 952 35.26 14.56 -30.12
N GLN A 953 34.27 15.26 -30.67
CA GLN A 953 34.04 16.70 -30.55
C GLN A 953 32.65 16.99 -29.97
N PRO A 954 32.45 18.12 -29.26
CA PRO A 954 31.13 18.49 -28.77
C PRO A 954 30.18 18.79 -29.94
N LEU A 955 29.02 18.13 -29.93
CA LEU A 955 27.96 18.28 -30.92
C LEU A 955 26.75 18.98 -30.31
N THR A 956 26.01 19.69 -31.17
CA THR A 956 24.61 20.05 -30.92
C THR A 956 23.75 19.48 -32.03
N GLY A 957 22.43 19.54 -31.90
CA GLY A 957 21.56 19.01 -32.93
C GLY A 957 20.10 19.39 -32.77
N LEU A 958 19.27 18.75 -33.58
CA LEU A 958 17.82 18.75 -33.44
C LEU A 958 17.24 17.52 -34.12
N THR A 959 16.01 17.19 -33.75
CA THR A 959 15.21 16.12 -34.37
C THR A 959 13.87 16.71 -34.80
N ILE A 960 13.39 16.29 -35.97
CA ILE A 960 12.06 16.64 -36.46
C ILE A 960 11.42 15.36 -36.95
N SER A 961 10.24 15.05 -36.45
CA SER A 961 9.39 14.00 -37.02
C SER A 961 8.20 14.65 -37.70
N GLY A 962 7.61 14.00 -38.69
CA GLY A 962 6.44 14.56 -39.33
C GLY A 962 5.62 13.54 -40.09
N TYR A 963 4.40 13.97 -40.44
CA TYR A 963 3.57 13.32 -41.45
C TYR A 963 3.51 14.21 -42.68
N ASN A 964 4.22 13.79 -43.73
CA ASN A 964 4.52 14.64 -44.87
C ASN A 964 5.17 15.94 -44.37
N GLN A 965 4.70 17.12 -44.80
CA GLN A 965 5.18 18.39 -44.25
C GLN A 965 4.06 19.23 -43.62
N GLU A 966 2.91 18.60 -43.33
CA GLU A 966 1.71 19.25 -42.77
C GLU A 966 1.68 19.19 -41.24
N ILE A 967 2.17 18.09 -40.67
CA ILE A 967 2.25 17.85 -39.22
C ILE A 967 3.72 17.65 -38.89
N LEU A 968 4.25 18.50 -38.02
CA LEU A 968 5.63 18.42 -37.56
C LEU A 968 5.61 18.26 -36.04
N LEU A 969 6.34 17.26 -35.56
CA LEU A 969 6.59 17.02 -34.14
C LEU A 969 8.06 17.23 -33.84
N PHE A 970 8.31 17.98 -32.79
CA PHE A 970 9.63 18.20 -32.24
C PHE A 970 9.88 17.30 -31.04
N SER A 971 11.11 16.81 -30.91
CA SER A 971 11.62 16.20 -29.69
C SER A 971 12.86 16.95 -29.21
N ASN A 972 12.81 17.48 -28.00
CA ASN A 972 13.96 18.15 -27.40
C ASN A 972 15.14 17.17 -27.25
N LEU A 973 16.34 17.69 -27.49
CA LEU A 973 17.58 16.99 -27.20
C LEU A 973 17.76 16.76 -25.71
N GLU A 974 18.30 15.61 -25.35
CA GLU A 974 18.84 15.38 -24.02
C GLU A 974 20.36 15.33 -24.08
N PHE A 975 20.98 16.24 -23.33
CA PHE A 975 22.42 16.28 -23.16
C PHE A 975 22.77 15.48 -21.90
N GLU A 976 23.36 14.30 -22.07
CA GLU A 976 24.09 13.68 -20.96
C GLU A 976 25.35 14.48 -20.70
N ARG A 977 25.38 15.26 -19.61
CA ARG A 977 26.63 15.83 -19.10
C ARG A 977 27.47 14.70 -18.51
N GLN A 978 28.20 13.99 -19.34
CA GLN A 978 29.28 13.14 -18.84
C GLN A 978 30.42 14.05 -18.37
N ASN A 979 30.63 14.12 -17.05
CA ASN A 979 31.87 14.65 -16.47
C ASN A 979 33.00 13.69 -16.87
N LYS A 980 33.67 13.94 -18.00
CA LYS A 980 34.94 13.30 -18.32
C LYS A 980 36.09 13.97 -17.58
#